data_AF-A0A177B0R8-F1
#
_entry.id   AF-A0A177B0R8-F1
#
_cell.length_a   1.000
_cell.length_b   1.000
_cell.length_c   1.000
_cell.angle_alpha   90.00
_cell.angle_beta   90.00
_cell.angle_gamma   90.00
#
_symmetry.space_group_name_H-M   'P 1'
#
loop_
_entity.id
_entity.type
_entity.pdbx_description
1 polymer ?
#
loop_
_entity_poly.entity_id
_entity_poly.type
_entity_poly.pdbx_seq_one_letter_code
_entity_poly.pdbx_strand_id
1 'polypeptide(L)'
;SELDTVRRQNEDSEQQLYDKAKSLKQAFVDDISIAIGDCVNRQNSFIDKIASSMESSSSSLGHVMRYVKGISRMGGRSMLLSLVLAQDPNIFISNTDPPREGNLVTVRQGEDVIIDCRAENMFPNNKVVWQKSYFDRYDRRQIVLISTGVDVEDTINHAIEKPTEYTWRLRIKNVQFSADGNYSCIVQLNKISLKFDHIQLKSWQEPIINKIEGTNDITVSSGDTIHLVCNATGRPTSQIEWMRLGGAPLPNGINIFSGEILRIEEIEASQRGFYQCKAMNRYGVDNKIIRVRMIFQPIIQDQEANIYQSVGYRTELICIVESNPEPHHLSWSFVGREILDLPGIYKLNKFKSAFDRVIYELVIYNVKKSSFGNYVCEAINSIGSTTKVVTLLESKSPVASIKLGKIMSGSFAPKGFIFGGVIYTQNVGIFNKLNTTLTKRTLKIHEHAAIELLNNMGIPTPRQFVANSPDEVYSVCEKLKKETGKSDVVIKAQILAGGRGKGLFESGLKGGVKILFSSSEAQEMSSRMLGHRIVTKQTGKPGIICRQVSLCERLYCRKEFYFAITLDRSSANAILIGSSAGGVDIEQVAEETPSKIFKLPVNINEKLDMKKLKEFTKLMGFDKKNIDQASEIFSKIYNFFIEKDSNLIEINPIAENNEGQLYCMDCKMIFDDNSSFRQKDIFKLRDDFDLDERDIEAKKFGLNYISLDGNVGCLVNGAGLAMSTMDLIQLYGGKPANFLDVGGGASANQVTEAFRIILSDDKVEAIFVNIFGGIMKCDVIATGIIEAAKTLHIKIPIIVRLEGTNVDEAKVLIANSSFKILPCDSLGEAAKMAVKVSEIVHIAKKASIDVKFELPI
;
A
#
# COMPACT_ATOMS: atom_id res chain seq x y z
N SER A 1 -21.54 61.51 9.43
CA SER A 1 -21.08 62.84 9.87
C SER A 1 -19.60 63.02 9.57
N GLU A 2 -18.66 62.60 10.43
CA GLU A 2 -17.21 62.84 10.18
C GLU A 2 -16.66 62.15 8.92
N LEU A 3 -17.09 60.92 8.63
CA LEU A 3 -16.74 60.21 7.39
C LEU A 3 -17.24 60.93 6.13
N ASP A 4 -18.40 61.59 6.21
CA ASP A 4 -18.95 62.38 5.10
C ASP A 4 -18.18 63.69 4.90
N THR A 5 -17.60 64.25 5.96
CA THR A 5 -16.73 65.42 5.90
C THR A 5 -15.39 65.09 5.24
N VAL A 6 -14.79 63.93 5.58
CA VAL A 6 -13.54 63.44 4.97
C VAL A 6 -13.74 63.11 3.49
N ARG A 7 -14.87 62.48 3.14
CA ARG A 7 -15.22 62.13 1.76
C ARG A 7 -15.42 63.36 0.85
N ARG A 8 -15.69 64.53 1.42
CA ARG A 8 -15.87 65.80 0.68
C ARG A 8 -14.58 66.61 0.51
N GLN A 9 -13.47 66.20 1.13
CA GLN A 9 -12.28 67.06 1.24
C GLN A 9 -11.06 66.68 0.40
N ASN A 10 -10.95 65.50 -0.25
CA ASN A 10 -9.92 65.22 -1.27
C ASN A 10 -10.18 63.94 -2.08
N GLU A 11 -9.80 63.96 -3.36
CA GLU A 11 -9.70 62.79 -4.26
C GLU A 11 -8.47 61.94 -3.92
N ASP A 12 -8.61 60.62 -4.13
CA ASP A 12 -7.57 59.58 -4.15
C ASP A 12 -6.86 59.17 -2.85
N SER A 13 -7.56 58.42 -1.99
CA SER A 13 -7.18 57.03 -1.66
C SER A 13 -8.23 56.36 -0.76
N GLU A 14 -8.86 55.28 -1.22
CA GLU A 14 -9.81 54.45 -0.43
C GLU A 14 -9.23 54.00 0.92
N GLN A 15 -7.91 53.86 0.99
CA GLN A 15 -7.19 53.40 2.18
C GLN A 15 -7.33 54.38 3.36
N GLN A 16 -7.29 55.70 3.13
CA GLN A 16 -7.44 56.68 4.21
C GLN A 16 -8.86 56.73 4.77
N LEU A 17 -9.88 56.58 3.91
CA LEU A 17 -11.28 56.46 4.34
C LEU A 17 -11.50 55.18 5.15
N TYR A 18 -10.89 54.07 4.73
CA TYR A 18 -10.95 52.80 5.44
C TYR A 18 -10.30 52.88 6.82
N ASP A 19 -9.09 53.45 6.92
CA ASP A 19 -8.38 53.56 8.19
C ASP A 19 -9.09 54.53 9.16
N LYS A 20 -9.68 55.62 8.65
CA LYS A 20 -10.50 56.53 9.46
C LYS A 20 -11.81 55.88 9.92
N ALA A 21 -12.47 55.09 9.07
CA ALA A 21 -13.68 54.35 9.43
C ALA A 21 -13.39 53.28 10.48
N LYS A 22 -12.23 52.60 10.38
CA LYS A 22 -11.78 51.62 11.36
C LYS A 22 -11.47 52.25 12.71
N SER A 23 -10.82 53.41 12.72
CA SER A 23 -10.57 54.20 13.95
C SER A 23 -11.86 54.65 14.62
N LEU A 24 -12.84 55.15 13.85
CA LEU A 24 -14.13 55.59 14.40
C LEU A 24 -14.98 54.43 14.92
N LYS A 25 -14.92 53.27 14.25
CA LYS A 25 -15.58 52.05 14.72
C LYS A 25 -14.99 51.58 16.05
N GLN A 26 -13.66 51.65 16.20
CA GLN A 26 -13.01 51.26 17.45
C GLN A 26 -13.38 52.22 18.60
N ALA A 27 -13.34 53.53 18.36
CA ALA A 27 -13.75 54.52 19.36
C ALA A 27 -15.21 54.35 19.79
N PHE A 28 -16.13 54.07 18.85
CA PHE A 28 -17.54 53.81 19.16
C PHE A 28 -17.75 52.53 19.97
N VAL A 29 -16.96 51.48 19.69
CA VAL A 29 -16.99 50.23 20.46
C VAL A 29 -16.45 50.47 21.87
N ASP A 30 -15.37 51.25 22.01
CA ASP A 30 -14.77 51.55 23.31
C ASP A 30 -15.72 52.43 24.17
N ASP A 31 -16.38 53.43 23.58
CA ASP A 31 -17.40 54.25 24.27
C ASP A 31 -18.62 53.44 24.70
N ILE A 32 -19.07 52.49 23.87
CA ILE A 32 -20.15 51.56 24.23
C ILE A 32 -19.71 50.62 25.35
N SER A 33 -18.48 50.11 25.30
CA SER A 33 -17.93 49.25 26.35
C SER A 33 -17.81 49.99 27.68
N ILE A 34 -17.41 51.26 27.68
CA ILE A 34 -17.37 52.11 28.87
C ILE A 34 -18.79 52.38 29.38
N ALA A 35 -19.73 52.73 28.51
CA ALA A 35 -21.13 52.97 28.89
C ALA A 35 -21.82 51.71 29.45
N ILE A 36 -21.53 50.53 28.88
CA ILE A 36 -21.99 49.23 29.39
C ILE A 36 -21.32 48.93 30.74
N GLY A 37 -20.02 49.17 30.88
CA GLY A 37 -19.29 49.01 32.14
C GLY A 37 -19.88 49.88 33.27
N ASP A 38 -20.19 51.14 32.98
CA ASP A 38 -20.83 52.06 33.93
C ASP A 38 -22.27 51.63 34.26
N CYS A 39 -23.01 51.10 33.29
CA CYS A 39 -24.37 50.59 33.51
C CYS A 39 -24.36 49.34 34.41
N VAL A 40 -23.42 48.42 34.16
CA VAL A 40 -23.23 47.20 34.97
C VAL A 40 -22.76 47.54 36.37
N ASN A 41 -21.84 48.49 36.52
CA ASN A 41 -21.38 48.94 37.85
C ASN A 41 -22.49 49.63 38.66
N ARG A 42 -23.37 50.41 38.01
CA ARG A 42 -24.56 50.97 38.67
C ARG A 42 -25.59 49.90 39.03
N GLN A 43 -25.78 48.89 38.18
CA GLN A 43 -26.64 47.74 38.48
C GLN A 43 -26.10 46.93 39.67
N ASN A 44 -24.81 46.64 39.70
CA ASN A 44 -24.19 45.89 40.79
C ASN A 44 -24.23 46.68 42.11
N SER A 45 -23.95 48.00 42.09
CA SER A 45 -24.12 48.87 43.26
C SER A 45 -25.56 48.93 43.78
N PHE A 46 -26.55 48.84 42.88
CA PHE A 46 -27.97 48.79 43.23
C PHE A 46 -28.36 47.42 43.81
N ILE A 47 -27.82 46.33 43.27
CA ILE A 47 -28.01 44.96 43.78
C ILE A 47 -27.36 44.81 45.16
N ASP A 48 -26.17 45.35 45.38
CA ASP A 48 -25.48 45.31 46.68
C ASP A 48 -26.21 46.14 47.76
N LYS A 49 -26.86 47.25 47.37
CA LYS A 49 -27.76 48.02 48.26
C LYS A 49 -29.06 47.28 48.59
N ILE A 50 -29.55 46.45 47.67
CA ILE A 50 -30.71 45.58 47.91
C ILE A 50 -30.33 44.39 48.79
N ALA A 51 -29.17 43.77 48.55
CA ALA A 51 -28.67 42.64 49.33
C ALA A 51 -28.37 43.03 50.79
N SER A 52 -27.71 44.17 51.01
CA SER A 52 -27.45 44.72 52.36
C SER A 52 -28.72 45.15 53.11
N SER A 53 -29.79 45.54 52.39
CA SER A 53 -31.10 45.77 53.00
C SER A 53 -31.89 44.48 53.26
N MET A 54 -31.51 43.35 52.64
CA MET A 54 -32.14 42.04 52.84
C MET A 54 -31.48 41.18 53.93
N GLU A 55 -30.22 41.44 54.29
CA GLU A 55 -29.52 40.74 55.39
C GLU A 55 -29.95 41.18 56.80
N SER A 56 -30.68 42.30 56.96
CA SER A 56 -31.10 42.83 58.26
C SER A 56 -32.53 42.45 58.70
N SER A 57 -33.27 41.65 57.94
CA SER A 57 -34.60 41.20 58.37
C SER A 57 -34.83 39.73 58.04
N SER A 58 -34.51 38.89 59.02
CA SER A 58 -34.93 37.49 59.03
C SER A 58 -36.44 37.40 59.26
N SER A 59 -37.06 36.51 58.50
CA SER A 59 -38.44 36.01 58.61
C SER A 59 -39.58 36.78 57.91
N SER A 60 -40.24 36.00 57.06
CA SER A 60 -41.59 36.13 56.52
C SER A 60 -41.79 36.87 55.19
N LEU A 61 -42.11 36.05 54.18
CA LEU A 61 -42.67 36.32 52.85
C LEU A 61 -43.88 37.31 52.80
N GLY A 62 -44.33 37.84 53.94
CA GLY A 62 -45.52 38.68 54.06
C GLY A 62 -45.35 40.12 53.57
N HIS A 63 -44.13 40.69 53.58
CA HIS A 63 -43.91 42.07 53.11
C HIS A 63 -43.71 42.19 51.60
N VAL A 64 -43.18 41.16 50.93
CA VAL A 64 -43.01 41.13 49.47
C VAL A 64 -44.37 41.21 48.75
N MET A 65 -45.39 40.54 49.28
CA MET A 65 -46.75 40.56 48.73
C MET A 65 -47.49 41.90 48.89
N ARG A 66 -47.12 42.74 49.88
CA ARG A 66 -47.72 44.07 50.06
C ARG A 66 -47.13 45.11 49.10
N TYR A 67 -45.83 45.00 48.76
CA TYR A 67 -45.18 45.93 47.84
C TYR A 67 -45.58 45.69 46.38
N VAL A 68 -45.74 44.43 45.98
CA VAL A 68 -46.23 44.06 44.62
C VAL A 68 -47.70 44.49 44.40
N LYS A 69 -48.53 44.52 45.45
CA LYS A 69 -49.91 45.06 45.36
C LYS A 69 -49.98 46.58 45.22
N GLY A 70 -48.94 47.33 45.62
CA GLY A 70 -48.87 48.79 45.45
C GLY A 70 -48.65 49.22 43.99
N ILE A 71 -47.86 48.45 43.23
CA ILE A 71 -47.57 48.73 41.81
C ILE A 71 -48.75 48.37 40.89
N SER A 72 -49.73 47.60 41.40
CA SER A 72 -50.94 47.23 40.67
C SER A 72 -51.97 48.38 40.50
N ARG A 73 -51.70 49.60 40.96
CA ARG A 73 -52.60 50.76 40.82
C ARG A 73 -52.23 51.78 39.73
N MET A 74 -51.13 51.59 39.00
CA MET A 74 -50.81 52.41 37.82
C MET A 74 -50.91 51.54 36.57
N GLY A 75 -51.94 51.78 35.77
CA GLY A 75 -52.38 50.91 34.67
C GLY A 75 -51.42 50.81 33.50
N GLY A 76 -50.40 49.94 33.61
CA GLY A 76 -49.38 49.70 32.58
C GLY A 76 -49.11 48.21 32.33
N ARG A 77 -50.08 47.33 32.55
CA ARG A 77 -49.83 45.87 32.59
C ARG A 77 -49.73 45.14 31.23
N SER A 78 -49.81 45.84 30.08
CA SER A 78 -49.87 45.16 28.77
C SER A 78 -48.70 45.40 27.81
N MET A 79 -47.78 46.34 28.08
CA MET A 79 -46.67 46.65 27.15
C MET A 79 -45.27 46.36 27.70
N LEU A 80 -45.03 46.54 29.00
CA LEU A 80 -43.68 46.41 29.57
C LEU A 80 -43.22 44.97 29.80
N LEU A 81 -44.13 44.03 30.07
CA LEU A 81 -43.77 42.61 30.18
C LEU A 81 -43.48 41.98 28.81
N SER A 82 -44.00 42.56 27.74
CA SER A 82 -43.82 42.10 26.35
C SER A 82 -42.56 42.68 25.69
N LEU A 83 -42.06 43.83 26.16
CA LEU A 83 -40.87 44.50 25.61
C LEU A 83 -39.57 44.14 26.33
N VAL A 84 -39.62 43.68 27.58
CA VAL A 84 -38.40 43.30 28.36
C VAL A 84 -37.97 41.85 28.10
N LEU A 85 -38.74 41.07 27.34
CA LEU A 85 -38.41 39.69 26.94
C LEU A 85 -38.61 39.50 25.43
N ALA A 86 -37.98 40.33 24.60
CA ALA A 86 -37.84 40.05 23.17
C ALA A 86 -36.34 39.85 22.87
N GLN A 87 -35.80 38.68 23.24
CA GLN A 87 -34.53 38.25 22.68
C GLN A 87 -34.81 37.73 21.27
N ASP A 88 -34.12 38.27 20.26
CA ASP A 88 -34.17 37.71 18.92
C ASP A 88 -33.57 36.30 18.95
N PRO A 89 -34.25 35.28 18.38
CA PRO A 89 -33.72 33.92 18.36
C PRO A 89 -32.46 33.86 17.49
N ASN A 90 -31.38 33.33 18.07
CA ASN A 90 -30.16 33.05 17.32
C ASN A 90 -30.31 31.71 16.61
N ILE A 91 -30.29 31.72 15.28
CA ILE A 91 -30.42 30.53 14.43
C ILE A 91 -29.06 30.26 13.81
N PHE A 92 -28.55 29.04 13.89
CA PHE A 92 -27.34 28.63 13.20
C PHE A 92 -27.36 27.15 12.87
N ILE A 93 -26.67 26.79 11.79
CA ILE A 93 -26.43 25.37 11.48
C ILE A 93 -25.10 24.98 12.11
N SER A 94 -25.16 24.05 13.06
CA SER A 94 -24.00 23.67 13.88
C SER A 94 -23.37 22.36 13.44
N ASN A 95 -24.19 21.35 13.13
CA ASN A 95 -23.71 19.99 12.78
C ASN A 95 -24.34 19.56 11.45
N THR A 96 -23.50 19.18 10.49
CA THR A 96 -23.95 18.52 9.26
C THR A 96 -23.16 17.24 9.06
N ASP A 97 -23.84 16.20 8.58
CA ASP A 97 -23.21 14.96 8.12
C ASP A 97 -23.56 14.78 6.64
N PRO A 98 -22.58 14.86 5.72
CA PRO A 98 -21.15 15.08 5.94
C PRO A 98 -20.79 16.52 6.39
N PRO A 99 -19.55 16.75 6.90
CA PRO A 99 -19.07 18.07 7.30
C PRO A 99 -19.12 19.09 6.16
N ARG A 100 -19.48 20.34 6.48
CA ARG A 100 -19.54 21.45 5.51
C ARG A 100 -18.17 22.07 5.23
N GLU A 101 -17.97 22.49 3.99
CA GLU A 101 -16.90 23.41 3.58
C GLU A 101 -17.52 24.78 3.30
N GLY A 102 -17.45 25.70 4.28
CA GLY A 102 -18.24 26.93 4.26
C GLY A 102 -19.75 26.65 4.30
N ASN A 103 -20.50 27.12 3.31
CA ASN A 103 -21.94 26.85 3.16
C ASN A 103 -22.24 25.66 2.23
N LEU A 104 -21.24 24.90 1.79
CA LEU A 104 -21.41 23.77 0.87
C LEU A 104 -21.33 22.43 1.62
N VAL A 105 -22.32 21.58 1.42
CA VAL A 105 -22.32 20.17 1.83
C VAL A 105 -22.32 19.31 0.57
N THR A 106 -21.38 18.38 0.46
CA THR A 106 -21.29 17.46 -0.67
C THR A 106 -21.48 16.02 -0.23
N VAL A 107 -22.37 15.29 -0.89
CA VAL A 107 -22.71 13.90 -0.52
C VAL A 107 -22.70 12.98 -1.73
N ARG A 108 -22.34 11.70 -1.53
CA ARG A 108 -22.44 10.69 -2.59
C ARG A 108 -23.90 10.37 -2.88
N GLN A 109 -24.25 10.20 -4.15
CA GLN A 109 -25.58 9.71 -4.52
C GLN A 109 -25.89 8.38 -3.82
N GLY A 110 -27.05 8.28 -3.19
CA GLY A 110 -27.51 7.09 -2.46
C GLY A 110 -27.24 7.10 -0.95
N GLU A 111 -26.41 8.01 -0.46
CA GLU A 111 -26.18 8.19 0.99
C GLU A 111 -27.23 9.11 1.63
N ASP A 112 -27.28 9.12 2.96
CA ASP A 112 -28.13 10.04 3.72
C ASP A 112 -27.36 11.32 4.07
N VAL A 113 -28.06 12.45 4.18
CA VAL A 113 -27.51 13.71 4.70
C VAL A 113 -28.29 14.16 5.92
N ILE A 114 -27.57 14.62 6.94
CA ILE A 114 -28.14 15.18 8.16
C ILE A 114 -27.74 16.66 8.26
N ILE A 115 -28.71 17.54 8.49
CA ILE A 115 -28.51 18.97 8.68
C ILE A 115 -29.19 19.41 9.99
N ASP A 116 -28.39 19.76 10.99
CA ASP A 116 -28.89 20.22 12.29
C ASP A 116 -28.99 21.76 12.33
N CYS A 117 -30.20 22.27 12.55
CA CYS A 117 -30.48 23.66 12.85
C CYS A 117 -30.61 23.85 14.36
N ARG A 118 -29.73 24.66 14.94
CA ARG A 118 -29.81 25.08 16.34
C ARG A 118 -30.43 26.47 16.43
N ALA A 119 -31.46 26.60 17.25
CA ALA A 119 -32.15 27.85 17.49
C ALA A 119 -32.26 28.10 19.00
N GLU A 120 -31.62 29.17 19.46
CA GLU A 120 -31.57 29.59 20.87
C GLU A 120 -32.50 30.79 21.11
N ASN A 121 -32.82 31.07 22.38
CA ASN A 121 -33.72 32.16 22.79
C ASN A 121 -35.13 32.08 22.16
N MET A 122 -35.64 30.85 21.99
CA MET A 122 -36.98 30.62 21.42
C MET A 122 -38.08 30.72 22.47
N PHE A 123 -39.19 31.40 22.13
CA PHE A 123 -40.42 31.36 22.93
C PHE A 123 -41.18 30.03 22.74
N PRO A 124 -41.97 29.59 23.74
CA PRO A 124 -42.69 28.31 23.70
C PRO A 124 -43.60 28.08 22.48
N ASN A 125 -44.03 29.16 21.80
CA ASN A 125 -44.94 29.08 20.65
C ASN A 125 -44.24 29.24 19.29
N ASN A 126 -42.92 29.43 19.26
CA ASN A 126 -42.16 29.61 18.02
C ASN A 126 -41.96 28.27 17.31
N LYS A 127 -42.02 28.28 15.98
CA LYS A 127 -41.89 27.08 15.14
C LYS A 127 -40.66 27.14 14.25
N VAL A 128 -40.04 26.00 13.99
CA VAL A 128 -38.94 25.87 13.03
C VAL A 128 -39.42 25.20 11.76
N VAL A 129 -39.11 25.83 10.63
CA VAL A 129 -39.51 25.42 9.28
C VAL A 129 -38.27 25.23 8.43
N TRP A 130 -38.19 24.07 7.77
CA TRP A 130 -37.20 23.82 6.73
C TRP A 130 -37.78 24.18 5.36
N GLN A 131 -37.00 24.88 4.55
CA GLN A 131 -37.31 25.08 3.13
C GLN A 131 -36.13 24.66 2.27
N LYS A 132 -36.44 24.19 1.07
CA LYS A 132 -35.48 24.04 -0.03
C LYS A 132 -35.76 25.09 -1.08
N SER A 133 -34.72 25.75 -1.56
CA SER A 133 -34.78 26.58 -2.76
C SER A 133 -33.85 26.03 -3.84
N TYR A 134 -34.35 25.94 -5.07
CA TYR A 134 -33.59 25.50 -6.22
C TYR A 134 -34.03 26.28 -7.46
N PHE A 135 -33.24 26.22 -8.53
CA PHE A 135 -33.59 26.82 -9.81
C PHE A 135 -34.30 25.78 -10.68
N ASP A 136 -35.46 26.14 -11.24
CA ASP A 136 -36.16 25.28 -12.18
C ASP A 136 -35.50 25.31 -13.59
N ARG A 137 -36.07 24.56 -14.54
CA ARG A 137 -35.57 24.52 -15.93
C ARG A 137 -35.58 25.88 -16.66
N TYR A 138 -36.23 26.90 -16.10
CA TYR A 138 -36.30 28.26 -16.61
C TYR A 138 -35.52 29.26 -15.74
N ASP A 139 -34.63 28.76 -14.89
CA ASP A 139 -33.82 29.55 -13.97
C ASP A 139 -34.66 30.41 -12.99
N ARG A 140 -35.91 30.00 -12.74
CA ARG A 140 -36.75 30.62 -11.72
C ARG A 140 -36.51 29.94 -10.39
N ARG A 141 -36.26 30.75 -9.36
CA ARG A 141 -36.10 30.28 -7.99
C ARG A 141 -37.43 29.72 -7.48
N GLN A 142 -37.52 28.40 -7.33
CA GLN A 142 -38.63 27.75 -6.66
C GLN A 142 -38.29 27.50 -5.20
N ILE A 143 -39.27 27.73 -4.32
CA ILE A 143 -39.17 27.48 -2.88
C ILE A 143 -40.16 26.38 -2.52
N VAL A 144 -39.67 25.31 -1.91
CA VAL A 144 -40.44 24.18 -1.44
C VAL A 144 -40.33 24.14 0.09
N LEU A 145 -41.46 24.25 0.77
CA LEU A 145 -41.54 24.04 2.22
C LEU A 145 -41.38 22.54 2.50
N ILE A 146 -40.37 22.17 3.28
CA ILE A 146 -40.11 20.79 3.71
C ILE A 146 -40.86 20.49 5.02
N SER A 147 -41.18 21.52 5.83
CA SER A 147 -41.88 21.37 7.11
C SER A 147 -42.82 22.56 7.39
N THR A 148 -43.88 22.33 8.15
CA THR A 148 -44.84 23.35 8.61
C THR A 148 -44.72 23.70 10.10
N GLY A 149 -43.74 23.11 10.80
CA GLY A 149 -43.44 23.42 12.21
C GLY A 149 -44.40 22.83 13.26
N VAL A 150 -45.29 21.91 12.87
CA VAL A 150 -46.08 21.02 13.75
C VAL A 150 -45.98 19.64 13.10
N ASP A 151 -45.56 18.63 13.86
CA ASP A 151 -45.37 17.22 13.46
C ASP A 151 -45.35 16.96 11.95
N VAL A 152 -44.14 16.89 11.41
CA VAL A 152 -43.89 16.80 9.97
C VAL A 152 -44.36 15.45 9.47
N GLU A 153 -45.19 15.45 8.42
CA GLU A 153 -45.40 14.26 7.60
C GLU A 153 -44.04 13.72 7.15
N ASP A 154 -43.68 12.53 7.64
CA ASP A 154 -42.63 11.72 7.04
C ASP A 154 -42.95 11.55 5.56
N THR A 155 -42.35 12.38 4.70
CA THR A 155 -42.29 12.05 3.28
C THR A 155 -41.27 10.93 3.11
N ILE A 156 -41.40 10.12 2.06
CA ILE A 156 -40.52 8.95 1.84
C ILE A 156 -39.01 9.29 1.82
N ASN A 157 -38.63 10.57 1.64
CA ASN A 157 -37.25 11.03 1.48
C ASN A 157 -36.76 12.01 2.56
N HIS A 158 -37.60 12.51 3.47
CA HIS A 158 -37.19 13.47 4.50
C HIS A 158 -37.73 13.05 5.87
N ALA A 159 -36.87 13.06 6.90
CA ALA A 159 -37.28 12.89 8.29
C ALA A 159 -36.81 14.11 9.10
N ILE A 160 -37.65 14.60 10.02
CA ILE A 160 -37.32 15.74 10.87
C ILE A 160 -37.41 15.33 12.34
N GLU A 161 -36.33 15.54 13.06
CA GLU A 161 -36.21 15.17 14.47
C GLU A 161 -35.95 16.41 15.33
N LYS A 162 -36.45 16.42 16.56
CA LYS A 162 -36.08 17.43 17.58
C LYS A 162 -35.22 16.76 18.66
N PRO A 163 -33.92 16.52 18.40
CA PRO A 163 -33.06 15.78 19.34
C PRO A 163 -32.84 16.50 20.68
N THR A 164 -32.99 17.83 20.72
CA THR A 164 -32.86 18.62 21.96
C THR A 164 -33.90 19.76 21.99
N GLU A 165 -34.04 20.45 23.11
CA GLU A 165 -34.94 21.62 23.22
C GLU A 165 -34.63 22.74 22.20
N TYR A 166 -33.37 22.80 21.73
CA TYR A 166 -32.83 23.88 20.89
C TYR A 166 -32.37 23.41 19.49
N THR A 167 -32.49 22.12 19.15
CA THR A 167 -31.98 21.58 17.88
C THR A 167 -33.08 20.89 17.08
N TRP A 168 -33.17 21.23 15.79
CA TRP A 168 -34.05 20.63 14.79
C TRP A 168 -33.21 20.04 13.67
N ARG A 169 -33.36 18.75 13.43
CA ARG A 169 -32.58 17.98 12.47
C ARG A 169 -33.40 17.71 11.22
N LEU A 170 -32.84 17.99 10.05
CA LEU A 170 -33.35 17.53 8.75
C LEU A 170 -32.49 16.37 8.25
N ARG A 171 -33.07 15.19 8.11
CA ARG A 171 -32.44 14.03 7.47
C ARG A 171 -33.02 13.84 6.07
N ILE A 172 -32.17 13.89 5.05
CA ILE A 172 -32.50 13.60 3.66
C ILE A 172 -32.01 12.18 3.37
N LYS A 173 -32.93 11.24 3.12
CA LYS A 173 -32.60 9.83 2.91
C LYS A 173 -32.30 9.55 1.44
N ASN A 174 -31.35 8.66 1.16
CA ASN A 174 -31.03 8.16 -0.19
C ASN A 174 -30.91 9.30 -1.22
N VAL A 175 -29.98 10.23 -0.97
CA VAL A 175 -29.85 11.49 -1.72
C VAL A 175 -29.71 11.22 -3.23
N GLN A 176 -30.63 11.80 -4.00
CA GLN A 176 -30.61 11.80 -5.47
C GLN A 176 -30.17 13.17 -6.00
N PHE A 177 -29.81 13.26 -7.29
CA PHE A 177 -29.44 14.55 -7.91
C PHE A 177 -30.53 15.62 -7.82
N SER A 178 -31.80 15.21 -7.74
CA SER A 178 -32.93 16.10 -7.52
C SER A 178 -32.92 16.75 -6.13
N ALA A 179 -32.18 16.21 -5.16
CA ALA A 179 -32.01 16.77 -3.84
C ALA A 179 -31.07 17.99 -3.82
N ASP A 180 -30.27 18.23 -4.87
CA ASP A 180 -29.42 19.41 -4.96
C ASP A 180 -30.23 20.71 -4.78
N GLY A 181 -29.66 21.68 -4.07
CA GLY A 181 -30.29 22.96 -3.81
C GLY A 181 -29.84 23.62 -2.53
N ASN A 182 -30.47 24.74 -2.22
CA ASN A 182 -30.16 25.57 -1.06
C ASN A 182 -31.20 25.34 0.03
N TYR A 183 -30.77 24.76 1.15
CA TYR A 183 -31.59 24.44 2.31
C TYR A 183 -31.48 25.56 3.34
N SER A 184 -32.61 26.02 3.88
CA SER A 184 -32.64 27.02 4.94
C SER A 184 -33.55 26.58 6.08
N CYS A 185 -33.11 26.82 7.29
CA CYS A 185 -33.91 26.74 8.50
C CYS A 185 -34.47 28.13 8.84
N ILE A 186 -35.76 28.20 9.12
CA ILE A 186 -36.50 29.45 9.39
C ILE A 186 -37.23 29.31 10.71
N VAL A 187 -37.08 30.30 11.61
CA VAL A 187 -37.90 30.40 12.81
C VAL A 187 -39.09 31.32 12.49
N GLN A 188 -40.29 30.77 12.60
CA GLN A 188 -41.53 31.53 12.45
C GLN A 188 -41.94 32.11 13.79
N LEU A 189 -41.92 33.44 13.89
CA LEU A 189 -42.48 34.21 15.01
C LEU A 189 -43.90 34.65 14.65
N ASN A 190 -44.76 34.85 15.66
CA ASN A 190 -46.18 35.16 15.49
C ASN A 190 -46.50 36.23 14.41
N LYS A 191 -45.65 37.25 14.23
CA LYS A 191 -45.85 38.32 13.23
C LYS A 191 -44.63 38.59 12.32
N ILE A 192 -43.51 37.88 12.49
CA ILE A 192 -42.24 38.12 11.77
C ILE A 192 -41.57 36.75 11.50
N SER A 193 -40.95 36.55 10.34
CA SER A 193 -40.13 35.35 10.08
C SER A 193 -38.67 35.75 10.03
N LEU A 194 -37.83 35.14 10.88
CA LEU A 194 -36.39 35.35 10.85
C LEU A 194 -35.75 34.19 10.08
N LYS A 195 -35.06 34.53 8.99
CA LYS A 195 -34.43 33.59 8.07
C LYS A 195 -32.91 33.65 8.22
N PHE A 196 -32.28 32.49 8.35
CA PHE A 196 -30.82 32.38 8.38
C PHE A 196 -30.24 31.98 7.00
N ASP A 197 -28.92 32.15 6.85
CA ASP A 197 -28.15 31.78 5.67
C ASP A 197 -28.33 30.31 5.26
N HIS A 198 -28.26 30.07 3.95
CA HIS A 198 -28.59 28.80 3.33
C HIS A 198 -27.36 27.89 3.21
N ILE A 199 -27.58 26.58 3.35
CA ILE A 199 -26.60 25.55 2.99
C ILE A 199 -26.89 25.05 1.58
N GLN A 200 -25.88 25.07 0.73
CA GLN A 200 -25.93 24.45 -0.58
C GLN A 200 -25.61 22.96 -0.44
N LEU A 201 -26.54 22.10 -0.83
CA LEU A 201 -26.32 20.67 -0.99
C LEU A 201 -25.98 20.36 -2.45
N LYS A 202 -24.85 19.69 -2.69
CA LYS A 202 -24.48 19.15 -4.00
C LYS A 202 -24.15 17.67 -3.91
N SER A 203 -24.89 16.85 -4.63
CA SER A 203 -24.63 15.43 -4.75
C SER A 203 -23.60 15.13 -5.85
N TRP A 204 -22.80 14.10 -5.64
CA TRP A 204 -21.77 13.64 -6.57
C TRP A 204 -21.83 12.13 -6.81
N GLN A 205 -21.21 11.70 -7.91
CA GLN A 205 -21.12 10.29 -8.29
C GLN A 205 -19.75 10.03 -8.91
N GLU A 206 -19.07 8.98 -8.45
CA GLU A 206 -17.85 8.48 -9.08
C GLU A 206 -18.11 8.04 -10.54
N PRO A 207 -17.08 7.99 -11.39
CA PRO A 207 -17.21 7.43 -12.71
C PRO A 207 -17.65 5.96 -12.65
N ILE A 208 -18.57 5.55 -13.52
CA ILE A 208 -18.99 4.16 -13.68
C ILE A 208 -19.08 3.85 -15.17
N ILE A 209 -18.27 2.90 -15.65
CA ILE A 209 -18.24 2.43 -17.03
C ILE A 209 -19.31 1.34 -17.18
N ASN A 210 -20.53 1.77 -17.50
CA ASN A 210 -21.71 0.90 -17.62
C ASN A 210 -21.50 -0.21 -18.65
N LYS A 211 -20.93 0.14 -19.81
CA LYS A 211 -20.68 -0.80 -20.91
C LYS A 211 -19.52 -0.29 -21.77
N ILE A 212 -18.65 -1.23 -22.16
CA ILE A 212 -17.90 -1.09 -23.40
C ILE A 212 -18.72 -1.88 -24.42
N GLU A 213 -19.22 -1.28 -25.49
CA GLU A 213 -19.87 -2.08 -26.54
C GLU A 213 -18.83 -3.06 -27.11
N GLY A 214 -19.14 -4.36 -27.06
CA GLY A 214 -18.13 -5.43 -27.23
C GLY A 214 -17.65 -6.04 -25.92
N THR A 215 -18.51 -6.26 -24.92
CA THR A 215 -18.17 -6.97 -23.65
C THR A 215 -17.67 -8.42 -23.84
N ASN A 216 -17.65 -8.92 -25.07
CA ASN A 216 -16.92 -10.11 -25.47
C ASN A 216 -15.70 -9.64 -26.26
N ASP A 217 -14.54 -10.26 -26.01
CA ASP A 217 -13.32 -10.06 -26.80
C ASP A 217 -13.64 -9.88 -28.30
N ILE A 218 -13.31 -8.70 -28.84
CA ILE A 218 -13.57 -8.38 -30.25
C ILE A 218 -12.60 -9.21 -31.09
N THR A 219 -13.13 -9.95 -32.05
CA THR A 219 -12.34 -10.79 -32.95
C THR A 219 -12.40 -10.19 -34.35
N VAL A 220 -11.23 -9.86 -34.91
CA VAL A 220 -11.08 -9.13 -36.18
C VAL A 220 -10.13 -9.82 -37.13
N SER A 221 -10.24 -9.54 -38.42
CA SER A 221 -9.26 -9.92 -39.43
C SER A 221 -8.25 -8.79 -39.64
N SER A 222 -7.08 -9.12 -40.17
CA SER A 222 -6.10 -8.09 -40.58
C SER A 222 -6.73 -7.15 -41.62
N GLY A 223 -6.60 -5.85 -41.42
CA GLY A 223 -7.18 -4.83 -42.31
C GLY A 223 -8.58 -4.34 -41.94
N ASP A 224 -9.23 -4.93 -40.93
CA ASP A 224 -10.52 -4.44 -40.44
C ASP A 224 -10.39 -3.08 -39.74
N THR A 225 -11.44 -2.25 -39.81
CA THR A 225 -11.56 -1.02 -39.01
C THR A 225 -12.47 -1.28 -37.82
N ILE A 226 -12.01 -0.97 -36.60
CA ILE A 226 -12.77 -1.16 -35.36
C ILE A 226 -13.01 0.13 -34.58
N HIS A 227 -14.15 0.17 -33.87
CA HIS A 227 -14.54 1.23 -32.96
C HIS A 227 -14.67 0.66 -31.54
N LEU A 228 -13.77 1.07 -30.65
CA LEU A 228 -13.85 0.74 -29.22
C LEU A 228 -14.63 1.85 -28.52
N VAL A 229 -15.82 1.55 -28.00
CA VAL A 229 -16.73 2.52 -27.40
C VAL A 229 -16.77 2.35 -25.90
N CYS A 230 -16.45 3.40 -25.13
CA CYS A 230 -16.51 3.39 -23.68
C CYS A 230 -17.54 4.39 -23.18
N ASN A 231 -18.60 3.87 -22.58
CA ASN A 231 -19.66 4.69 -22.03
C ASN A 231 -19.54 4.74 -20.50
N ALA A 232 -19.23 5.92 -19.98
CA ALA A 232 -19.06 6.17 -18.55
C ALA A 232 -20.09 7.21 -18.04
N THR A 233 -20.78 6.87 -16.96
CA THR A 233 -21.54 7.84 -16.16
C THR A 233 -20.67 8.43 -15.06
N GLY A 234 -21.07 9.55 -14.46
CA GLY A 234 -20.39 10.16 -13.32
C GLY A 234 -20.75 11.63 -13.19
N ARG A 235 -20.66 12.17 -11.96
CA ARG A 235 -20.94 13.57 -11.69
C ARG A 235 -19.87 14.16 -10.75
N PRO A 236 -19.02 15.10 -11.22
CA PRO A 236 -19.01 15.74 -12.55
C PRO A 236 -18.75 14.76 -13.69
N THR A 237 -19.12 15.17 -14.91
CA THR A 237 -18.93 14.37 -16.14
C THR A 237 -17.51 13.85 -16.22
N SER A 238 -17.38 12.56 -16.48
CA SER A 238 -16.10 11.85 -16.45
C SER A 238 -15.30 12.12 -17.74
N GLN A 239 -14.01 12.39 -17.59
CA GLN A 239 -13.05 12.40 -18.70
C GLN A 239 -12.68 10.97 -19.07
N ILE A 240 -12.79 10.63 -20.36
CA ILE A 240 -12.51 9.29 -20.88
C ILE A 240 -11.19 9.26 -21.63
N GLU A 241 -10.35 8.28 -21.29
CA GLU A 241 -9.06 8.03 -21.92
C GLU A 241 -8.93 6.56 -22.33
N TRP A 242 -8.35 6.34 -23.51
CA TRP A 242 -7.99 5.03 -24.03
C TRP A 242 -6.48 4.85 -24.06
N MET A 243 -6.02 3.66 -23.72
CA MET A 243 -4.63 3.26 -23.80
C MET A 243 -4.51 1.76 -24.04
N ARG A 244 -3.40 1.29 -24.61
CA ARG A 244 -3.09 -0.15 -24.57
C ARG A 244 -2.52 -0.47 -23.20
N LEU A 245 -3.03 -1.54 -22.59
CA LEU A 245 -2.36 -2.06 -21.42
C LEU A 245 -0.94 -2.47 -21.83
N GLY A 246 0.03 -2.13 -20.99
CA GLY A 246 1.43 -2.41 -21.26
C GLY A 246 2.28 -1.33 -21.90
N GLY A 247 1.71 -0.16 -22.14
CA GLY A 247 2.46 1.00 -22.57
C GLY A 247 2.87 0.99 -24.05
N ALA A 248 2.41 0.01 -24.84
CA ALA A 248 2.52 0.11 -26.29
C ALA A 248 1.67 1.29 -26.79
N PRO A 249 2.14 2.04 -27.80
CA PRO A 249 1.34 3.10 -28.40
C PRO A 249 0.07 2.51 -29.02
N LEU A 250 -0.99 3.32 -29.04
CA LEU A 250 -2.17 3.05 -29.83
C LEU A 250 -1.79 3.01 -31.32
N PRO A 251 -2.62 2.41 -32.19
CA PRO A 251 -2.36 2.31 -33.63
C PRO A 251 -2.04 3.64 -34.34
N ASN A 252 -2.50 4.77 -33.79
CA ASN A 252 -2.18 6.12 -34.28
C ASN A 252 -0.83 6.68 -33.77
N GLY A 253 -0.03 5.90 -33.05
CA GLY A 253 1.26 6.30 -32.49
C GLY A 253 1.21 7.05 -31.15
N ILE A 254 0.02 7.39 -30.65
CA ILE A 254 -0.17 8.12 -29.39
C ILE A 254 -0.34 7.12 -28.24
N ASN A 255 0.20 7.41 -27.06
CA ASN A 255 0.07 6.52 -25.90
C ASN A 255 -1.31 6.58 -25.24
N ILE A 256 -1.98 7.74 -25.31
CA ILE A 256 -3.27 8.01 -24.69
C ILE A 256 -4.15 8.76 -25.68
N PHE A 257 -5.38 8.29 -25.90
CA PHE A 257 -6.39 8.98 -26.69
C PHE A 257 -7.54 9.43 -25.79
N SER A 258 -7.86 10.72 -25.81
CA SER A 258 -8.99 11.27 -25.04
C SER A 258 -10.25 11.28 -25.89
N GLY A 259 -11.27 10.53 -25.47
CA GLY A 259 -12.55 10.43 -26.17
C GLY A 259 -13.30 9.15 -25.85
N GLU A 260 -14.62 9.16 -26.04
CA GLU A 260 -15.47 8.00 -25.75
C GLU A 260 -15.24 6.86 -26.75
N ILE A 261 -14.90 7.18 -28.01
CA ILE A 261 -14.76 6.23 -29.12
C ILE A 261 -13.33 6.27 -29.65
N LEU A 262 -12.58 5.17 -29.47
CA LEU A 262 -11.29 4.96 -30.12
C LEU A 262 -11.50 4.23 -31.45
N ARG A 263 -11.17 4.90 -32.56
CA ARG A 263 -11.18 4.35 -33.92
C ARG A 263 -9.80 3.81 -34.26
N ILE A 264 -9.73 2.55 -34.71
CA ILE A 264 -8.52 1.90 -35.22
C ILE A 264 -8.81 1.47 -36.65
N GLU A 265 -8.07 2.01 -37.60
CA GLU A 265 -8.18 1.68 -39.02
C GLU A 265 -7.15 0.62 -39.39
N GLU A 266 -7.51 -0.26 -40.34
CA GLU A 266 -6.64 -1.28 -40.91
C GLU A 266 -5.80 -2.05 -39.86
N ILE A 267 -6.48 -2.70 -38.91
CA ILE A 267 -5.79 -3.29 -37.76
C ILE A 267 -4.79 -4.38 -38.15
N GLU A 268 -3.59 -4.32 -37.58
CA GLU A 268 -2.51 -5.29 -37.80
C GLU A 268 -2.36 -6.31 -36.64
N ALA A 269 -1.69 -7.43 -36.92
CA ALA A 269 -1.43 -8.48 -35.91
C ALA A 269 -0.64 -7.96 -34.70
N SER A 270 0.22 -6.97 -34.88
CA SER A 270 0.99 -6.29 -33.83
C SER A 270 0.11 -5.45 -32.89
N GLN A 271 -1.07 -5.04 -33.37
CA GLN A 271 -2.01 -4.16 -32.67
C GLN A 271 -3.06 -4.93 -31.87
N ARG A 272 -3.04 -6.28 -31.90
CA ARG A 272 -3.83 -7.13 -31.01
C ARG A 272 -3.42 -6.94 -29.54
N GLY A 273 -4.28 -7.34 -28.61
CA GLY A 273 -3.98 -7.28 -27.18
C GLY A 273 -5.08 -6.59 -26.39
N PHE A 274 -4.78 -6.12 -25.20
CA PHE A 274 -5.79 -5.53 -24.33
C PHE A 274 -5.71 -4.00 -24.34
N TYR A 275 -6.84 -3.38 -24.58
CA TYR A 275 -7.07 -1.95 -24.53
C TYR A 275 -7.82 -1.63 -23.25
N GLN A 276 -7.47 -0.54 -22.59
CA GLN A 276 -8.10 -0.06 -21.38
C GLN A 276 -8.77 1.27 -21.66
N CYS A 277 -10.06 1.33 -21.33
CA CYS A 277 -10.74 2.60 -21.11
C CYS A 277 -10.61 2.98 -19.64
N LYS A 278 -10.24 4.24 -19.39
CA LYS A 278 -10.20 4.88 -18.08
C LYS A 278 -11.16 6.06 -18.07
N ALA A 279 -12.12 6.05 -17.16
CA ALA A 279 -13.03 7.17 -16.90
C ALA A 279 -12.66 7.81 -15.56
N MET A 280 -12.44 9.13 -15.53
CA MET A 280 -12.03 9.83 -14.31
C MET A 280 -12.84 11.10 -14.07
N ASN A 281 -13.14 11.40 -12.81
CA ASN A 281 -13.60 12.71 -12.38
C ASN A 281 -12.91 13.05 -11.04
N ARG A 282 -13.19 14.24 -10.48
CA ARG A 282 -12.56 14.70 -9.23
C ARG A 282 -12.84 13.82 -8.00
N TYR A 283 -13.79 12.89 -8.08
CA TYR A 283 -14.22 12.03 -6.98
C TYR A 283 -13.75 10.57 -7.14
N GLY A 284 -13.28 10.17 -8.32
CA GLY A 284 -12.77 8.81 -8.50
C GLY A 284 -12.40 8.46 -9.93
N VAL A 285 -12.05 7.19 -10.12
CA VAL A 285 -11.61 6.62 -11.41
C VAL A 285 -12.20 5.23 -11.57
N ASP A 286 -12.75 4.94 -12.75
CA ASP A 286 -13.14 3.60 -13.19
C ASP A 286 -12.31 3.19 -14.40
N ASN A 287 -11.98 1.90 -14.52
CA ASN A 287 -11.30 1.36 -15.67
C ASN A 287 -11.92 0.04 -16.12
N LYS A 288 -12.00 -0.15 -17.43
CA LYS A 288 -12.50 -1.39 -18.03
C LYS A 288 -11.64 -1.82 -19.21
N ILE A 289 -11.38 -3.11 -19.29
CA ILE A 289 -10.44 -3.71 -20.24
C ILE A 289 -11.22 -4.45 -21.32
N ILE A 290 -10.79 -4.29 -22.57
CA ILE A 290 -11.28 -5.05 -23.72
C ILE A 290 -10.10 -5.73 -24.43
N ARG A 291 -10.23 -7.02 -24.76
CA ARG A 291 -9.23 -7.75 -25.55
C ARG A 291 -9.63 -7.72 -27.02
N VAL A 292 -8.74 -7.22 -27.86
CA VAL A 292 -8.82 -7.32 -29.32
C VAL A 292 -8.03 -8.56 -29.74
N ARG A 293 -8.74 -9.57 -30.26
CA ARG A 293 -8.21 -10.80 -30.83
C ARG A 293 -8.18 -10.67 -32.35
N MET A 294 -7.18 -11.26 -32.98
CA MET A 294 -7.09 -11.33 -34.44
C MET A 294 -7.23 -12.77 -34.91
N ILE A 295 -7.98 -13.02 -35.99
CA ILE A 295 -7.97 -14.34 -36.67
C ILE A 295 -6.87 -14.38 -37.72
N PHE A 296 -6.11 -15.47 -37.74
CA PHE A 296 -4.99 -15.70 -38.63
C PHE A 296 -4.69 -17.20 -38.77
N GLN A 297 -4.07 -17.59 -39.89
CA GLN A 297 -3.60 -18.96 -40.12
C GLN A 297 -2.52 -19.37 -39.11
N PRO A 298 -2.27 -20.68 -38.89
CA PRO A 298 -1.28 -21.11 -37.91
C PRO A 298 0.14 -20.70 -38.34
N ILE A 299 0.95 -20.28 -37.37
CA ILE A 299 2.34 -19.88 -37.55
C ILE A 299 3.19 -20.73 -36.61
N ILE A 300 4.11 -21.51 -37.15
CA ILE A 300 5.08 -22.27 -36.33
C ILE A 300 6.27 -21.37 -36.01
N GLN A 301 6.59 -21.24 -34.73
CA GLN A 301 7.72 -20.42 -34.27
C GLN A 301 9.06 -21.00 -34.71
N ASP A 302 10.04 -20.13 -34.97
CA ASP A 302 11.39 -20.58 -35.25
C ASP A 302 12.03 -21.20 -34.00
N GLN A 303 12.25 -22.50 -34.06
CA GLN A 303 12.91 -23.33 -33.05
C GLN A 303 14.18 -23.94 -33.64
N GLU A 304 15.04 -24.53 -32.78
CA GLU A 304 16.21 -25.27 -33.25
C GLU A 304 15.78 -26.37 -34.24
N ALA A 305 16.15 -26.19 -35.51
CA ALA A 305 15.79 -27.13 -36.56
C ALA A 305 16.58 -28.45 -36.49
N ASN A 306 17.64 -28.52 -35.68
CA ASN A 306 18.50 -29.68 -35.53
C ASN A 306 18.58 -30.11 -34.06
N ILE A 307 18.06 -31.29 -33.76
CA ILE A 307 18.09 -31.91 -32.43
C ILE A 307 19.09 -33.06 -32.46
N TYR A 308 19.96 -33.16 -31.46
CA TYR A 308 20.99 -34.21 -31.40
C TYR A 308 20.67 -35.19 -30.28
N GLN A 309 20.74 -36.50 -30.56
CA GLN A 309 20.61 -37.53 -29.52
C GLN A 309 21.41 -38.80 -29.86
N SER A 310 21.86 -39.51 -28.82
CA SER A 310 22.49 -40.82 -28.94
C SER A 310 21.48 -41.97 -28.99
N VAL A 311 21.82 -43.07 -29.66
CA VAL A 311 20.99 -44.29 -29.74
C VAL A 311 20.75 -44.86 -28.35
N GLY A 312 19.52 -45.31 -28.07
CA GLY A 312 19.12 -45.87 -26.79
C GLY A 312 18.49 -44.87 -25.82
N TYR A 313 18.55 -43.57 -26.11
CA TYR A 313 18.09 -42.51 -25.21
C TYR A 313 16.73 -41.93 -25.63
N ARG A 314 16.08 -41.27 -24.66
CA ARG A 314 14.84 -40.50 -24.86
C ARG A 314 15.15 -39.16 -25.52
N THR A 315 14.32 -38.72 -26.47
CA THR A 315 14.36 -37.35 -27.01
C THR A 315 12.96 -36.77 -27.19
N GLU A 316 12.88 -35.45 -27.29
CA GLU A 316 11.64 -34.68 -27.37
C GLU A 316 11.77 -33.67 -28.50
N LEU A 317 10.86 -33.71 -29.48
CA LEU A 317 10.75 -32.75 -30.58
C LEU A 317 9.57 -31.84 -30.28
N ILE A 318 9.81 -30.52 -30.28
CA ILE A 318 8.81 -29.52 -29.90
C ILE A 318 8.43 -28.71 -31.14
N CYS A 319 7.13 -28.48 -31.31
CA CYS A 319 6.56 -27.59 -32.32
C CYS A 319 5.63 -26.58 -31.62
N ILE A 320 6.00 -25.30 -31.62
CA ILE A 320 5.18 -24.23 -31.03
C ILE A 320 4.39 -23.56 -32.15
N VAL A 321 3.07 -23.69 -32.10
CA VAL A 321 2.11 -23.16 -33.08
C VAL A 321 1.35 -21.99 -32.47
N GLU A 322 1.36 -20.84 -33.12
CA GLU A 322 0.52 -19.69 -32.78
C GLU A 322 -0.61 -19.56 -33.80
N SER A 323 -1.86 -19.53 -33.36
CA SER A 323 -3.01 -19.55 -34.27
C SER A 323 -4.30 -19.10 -33.60
N ASN A 324 -5.15 -18.39 -34.32
CA ASN A 324 -6.53 -18.14 -33.89
C ASN A 324 -7.47 -18.18 -35.11
N PRO A 325 -8.49 -19.07 -35.18
CA PRO A 325 -8.83 -20.09 -34.19
C PRO A 325 -7.75 -21.16 -34.00
N GLU A 326 -7.85 -21.92 -32.91
CA GLU A 326 -6.96 -23.06 -32.63
C GLU A 326 -6.95 -24.06 -33.81
N PRO A 327 -5.84 -24.75 -34.10
CA PRO A 327 -5.76 -25.67 -35.22
C PRO A 327 -6.68 -26.87 -34.96
N HIS A 328 -7.58 -27.15 -35.92
CA HIS A 328 -8.41 -28.35 -35.89
C HIS A 328 -7.61 -29.59 -36.31
N HIS A 329 -6.52 -29.41 -37.04
CA HIS A 329 -5.55 -30.46 -37.36
C HIS A 329 -4.15 -30.05 -36.92
N LEU A 330 -3.46 -30.95 -36.23
CA LEU A 330 -2.12 -30.79 -35.70
C LEU A 330 -1.43 -32.15 -35.67
N SER A 331 -0.37 -32.33 -36.45
CA SER A 331 0.24 -33.65 -36.68
C SER A 331 1.76 -33.58 -36.77
N TRP A 332 2.40 -34.70 -36.45
CA TRP A 332 3.82 -34.94 -36.71
C TRP A 332 3.92 -36.05 -37.75
N SER A 333 4.80 -35.93 -38.72
CA SER A 333 5.08 -36.98 -39.70
C SER A 333 6.58 -37.25 -39.85
N PHE A 334 6.91 -38.49 -40.17
CA PHE A 334 8.28 -38.94 -40.42
C PHE A 334 8.29 -39.86 -41.64
N VAL A 335 9.16 -39.57 -42.60
CA VAL A 335 9.23 -40.29 -43.89
C VAL A 335 7.86 -40.32 -44.61
N GLY A 336 7.14 -39.19 -44.56
CA GLY A 336 5.83 -39.02 -45.21
C GLY A 336 4.68 -39.78 -44.55
N ARG A 337 4.88 -40.38 -43.37
CA ARG A 337 3.82 -41.05 -42.60
C ARG A 337 3.54 -40.29 -41.32
N GLU A 338 2.27 -40.09 -41.02
CA GLU A 338 1.83 -39.50 -39.75
C GLU A 338 2.23 -40.39 -38.57
N ILE A 339 2.72 -39.76 -37.52
CA ILE A 339 3.10 -40.38 -36.26
C ILE A 339 1.89 -40.31 -35.34
N LEU A 340 1.51 -41.47 -34.80
CA LEU A 340 0.46 -41.61 -33.80
C LEU A 340 1.04 -42.00 -32.44
N ASP A 341 0.25 -41.81 -31.39
CA ASP A 341 0.56 -42.27 -30.05
C ASP A 341 0.77 -43.79 -30.03
N LEU A 342 1.98 -44.23 -29.68
CA LEU A 342 2.37 -45.64 -29.66
C LEU A 342 3.11 -45.93 -28.34
N PRO A 343 2.45 -46.58 -27.37
CA PRO A 343 3.01 -46.82 -26.03
C PRO A 343 4.42 -47.43 -26.10
N GLY A 344 5.38 -46.77 -25.45
CA GLY A 344 6.78 -47.19 -25.40
C GLY A 344 7.63 -46.86 -26.64
N ILE A 345 7.04 -46.30 -27.71
CA ILE A 345 7.75 -45.85 -28.91
C ILE A 345 7.63 -44.33 -29.07
N TYR A 346 6.42 -43.83 -29.27
CA TYR A 346 6.11 -42.41 -29.47
C TYR A 346 5.04 -41.96 -28.48
N LYS A 347 5.19 -40.75 -27.93
CA LYS A 347 4.14 -40.06 -27.18
C LYS A 347 3.98 -38.62 -27.67
N LEU A 348 2.78 -38.27 -28.06
CA LEU A 348 2.37 -36.94 -28.50
C LEU A 348 1.70 -36.24 -27.33
N ASN A 349 2.21 -35.07 -26.97
CA ASN A 349 1.62 -34.22 -25.96
C ASN A 349 1.23 -32.89 -26.58
N LYS A 350 0.01 -32.45 -26.30
CA LYS A 350 -0.51 -31.14 -26.71
C LYS A 350 -0.73 -30.30 -25.47
N PHE A 351 -0.08 -29.15 -25.41
CA PHE A 351 -0.22 -28.18 -24.33
C PHE A 351 -0.76 -26.87 -24.87
N LYS A 352 -1.81 -26.32 -24.26
CA LYS A 352 -2.24 -24.95 -24.53
C LYS A 352 -1.42 -23.99 -23.68
N SER A 353 -0.89 -22.94 -24.29
CA SER A 353 -0.16 -21.86 -23.64
C SER A 353 -0.94 -20.55 -23.74
N ALA A 354 -0.46 -19.50 -23.06
CA ALA A 354 -1.05 -18.16 -23.15
C ALA A 354 -0.89 -17.57 -24.57
N PHE A 355 -1.74 -16.60 -24.90
CA PHE A 355 -1.69 -15.82 -26.16
C PHE A 355 -1.87 -16.64 -27.45
N ASP A 356 -2.85 -17.55 -27.47
CA ASP A 356 -3.27 -18.27 -28.68
C ASP A 356 -2.18 -19.22 -29.22
N ARG A 357 -1.35 -19.77 -28.31
CA ARG A 357 -0.25 -20.70 -28.60
C ARG A 357 -0.55 -22.13 -28.16
N VAL A 358 -0.17 -23.08 -28.99
CA VAL A 358 -0.24 -24.52 -28.76
C VAL A 358 1.17 -25.10 -28.90
N ILE A 359 1.62 -25.84 -27.90
CA ILE A 359 2.87 -26.58 -27.93
C ILE A 359 2.54 -28.04 -28.25
N TYR A 360 3.10 -28.57 -29.32
CA TYR A 360 2.93 -29.95 -29.74
C TYR A 360 4.26 -30.69 -29.68
N GLU A 361 4.36 -31.59 -28.72
CA GLU A 361 5.57 -32.32 -28.38
C GLU A 361 5.47 -33.77 -28.86
N LEU A 362 6.48 -34.23 -29.58
CA LEU A 362 6.70 -35.63 -29.90
C LEU A 362 7.85 -36.17 -29.06
N VAL A 363 7.53 -37.07 -28.14
CA VAL A 363 8.48 -37.82 -27.32
C VAL A 363 8.82 -39.13 -28.03
N ILE A 364 10.11 -39.39 -28.20
CA ILE A 364 10.65 -40.66 -28.68
C ILE A 364 11.36 -41.32 -27.50
N TYR A 365 10.84 -42.44 -26.99
CA TYR A 365 11.35 -43.05 -25.75
C TYR A 365 12.72 -43.72 -25.90
N ASN A 366 12.98 -44.31 -27.07
CA ASN A 366 14.19 -45.06 -27.36
C ASN A 366 14.61 -44.79 -28.82
N VAL A 367 15.54 -43.85 -29.01
CA VAL A 367 16.07 -43.48 -30.32
C VAL A 367 16.84 -44.66 -30.93
N LYS A 368 16.46 -45.08 -32.13
CA LYS A 368 17.16 -46.09 -32.94
C LYS A 368 17.90 -45.43 -34.10
N LYS A 369 18.82 -46.16 -34.74
CA LYS A 369 19.46 -45.68 -35.99
C LYS A 369 18.44 -45.29 -37.07
N SER A 370 17.30 -45.97 -37.12
CA SER A 370 16.20 -45.66 -38.04
C SER A 370 15.34 -44.46 -37.62
N SER A 371 15.56 -43.88 -36.44
CA SER A 371 14.82 -42.72 -35.94
C SER A 371 15.41 -41.39 -36.41
N PHE A 372 16.65 -41.37 -36.91
CA PHE A 372 17.31 -40.15 -37.38
C PHE A 372 16.74 -39.70 -38.73
N GLY A 373 16.61 -38.39 -38.91
CA GLY A 373 16.07 -37.79 -40.14
C GLY A 373 15.10 -36.63 -39.87
N ASN A 374 14.35 -36.26 -40.90
CA ASN A 374 13.48 -35.09 -40.91
C ASN A 374 12.06 -35.44 -40.46
N TYR A 375 11.63 -34.81 -39.37
CA TYR A 375 10.27 -34.83 -38.85
C TYR A 375 9.56 -33.55 -39.29
N VAL A 376 8.30 -33.66 -39.69
CA VAL A 376 7.49 -32.51 -40.13
C VAL A 376 6.33 -32.32 -39.17
N CYS A 377 6.25 -31.14 -38.56
CA CYS A 377 5.08 -30.69 -37.82
C CYS A 377 4.15 -29.93 -38.76
N GLU A 378 2.87 -30.28 -38.81
CA GLU A 378 1.84 -29.59 -39.60
C GLU A 378 0.72 -29.08 -38.69
N ALA A 379 0.27 -27.86 -38.93
CA ALA A 379 -0.86 -27.25 -38.23
C ALA A 379 -1.83 -26.59 -39.21
N ILE A 380 -3.13 -26.85 -39.04
CA ILE A 380 -4.20 -26.35 -39.91
C ILE A 380 -5.35 -25.81 -39.06
N ASN A 381 -5.77 -24.57 -39.34
CA ASN A 381 -7.00 -23.99 -38.81
C ASN A 381 -7.94 -23.56 -39.95
N SER A 382 -9.05 -22.91 -39.62
CA SER A 382 -10.04 -22.46 -40.62
C SER A 382 -9.55 -21.37 -41.57
N ILE A 383 -8.41 -20.73 -41.28
CA ILE A 383 -7.83 -19.64 -42.08
C ILE A 383 -6.72 -20.16 -43.01
N GLY A 384 -5.98 -21.20 -42.62
CA GLY A 384 -4.93 -21.79 -43.45
C GLY A 384 -4.12 -22.89 -42.77
N SER A 385 -2.98 -23.23 -43.37
CA SER A 385 -2.09 -24.31 -42.93
C SER A 385 -0.62 -23.88 -42.95
N THR A 386 0.19 -24.47 -42.07
CA THR A 386 1.65 -24.27 -42.06
C THR A 386 2.38 -25.56 -41.69
N THR A 387 3.63 -25.69 -42.11
CA THR A 387 4.48 -26.85 -41.83
C THR A 387 5.90 -26.43 -41.46
N LYS A 388 6.56 -27.17 -40.55
CA LYS A 388 7.97 -26.96 -40.20
C LYS A 388 8.72 -28.29 -40.11
N VAL A 389 9.94 -28.30 -40.61
CA VAL A 389 10.85 -29.46 -40.54
C VAL A 389 11.78 -29.34 -39.32
N VAL A 390 11.87 -30.42 -38.55
CA VAL A 390 12.79 -30.62 -37.42
C VAL A 390 13.61 -31.88 -37.68
N THR A 391 14.94 -31.75 -37.68
CA THR A 391 15.88 -32.82 -38.02
C THR A 391 16.46 -33.44 -36.76
N LEU A 392 16.31 -34.75 -36.58
CA LEU A 392 16.97 -35.51 -35.52
C LEU A 392 18.28 -36.10 -36.04
N LEU A 393 19.41 -35.73 -35.44
CA LEU A 393 20.76 -36.12 -35.82
C LEU A 393 21.42 -36.99 -34.72
N GLU A 394 22.29 -37.91 -35.15
CA GLU A 394 23.01 -38.80 -34.24
C GLU A 394 24.12 -38.06 -33.50
N SER A 395 24.15 -38.21 -32.18
CA SER A 395 25.23 -37.71 -31.31
C SER A 395 26.06 -38.87 -30.78
N LYS A 396 27.38 -38.65 -30.64
CA LYS A 396 28.30 -39.62 -30.02
C LYS A 396 28.08 -39.79 -28.52
N SER A 397 27.46 -38.79 -27.87
CA SER A 397 27.19 -38.79 -26.43
C SER A 397 25.74 -38.43 -26.15
N PRO A 398 25.13 -38.95 -25.07
CA PRO A 398 23.75 -38.64 -24.71
C PRO A 398 23.57 -37.14 -24.45
N VAL A 399 22.56 -36.54 -25.06
CA VAL A 399 22.22 -35.12 -24.87
C VAL A 399 21.04 -35.05 -23.89
N ALA A 400 21.21 -34.32 -22.79
CA ALA A 400 20.15 -34.17 -21.79
C ALA A 400 19.04 -33.24 -22.33
N SER A 401 17.79 -33.70 -22.30
CA SER A 401 16.62 -32.89 -22.62
C SER A 401 16.28 -31.95 -21.46
N ILE A 402 16.34 -30.64 -21.69
CA ILE A 402 15.88 -29.63 -20.72
C ILE A 402 14.34 -29.66 -20.71
N LYS A 403 13.74 -30.09 -19.60
CA LYS A 403 12.27 -30.01 -19.42
C LYS A 403 11.83 -28.55 -19.37
N LEU A 404 11.06 -28.10 -20.37
CA LEU A 404 10.21 -26.92 -20.23
C LEU A 404 9.13 -27.24 -19.17
N GLY A 405 9.21 -26.61 -18.00
CA GLY A 405 8.27 -26.81 -16.91
C GLY A 405 6.82 -26.51 -17.33
N LYS A 406 5.89 -27.40 -16.98
CA LYS A 406 4.44 -27.23 -17.13
C LYS A 406 3.98 -25.92 -16.47
N ILE A 407 3.65 -24.90 -17.26
CA ILE A 407 2.86 -23.75 -16.82
C ILE A 407 1.40 -24.09 -17.13
N MET A 408 0.63 -24.57 -16.15
CA MET A 408 -0.82 -24.72 -16.30
C MET A 408 -1.49 -23.37 -16.11
N SER A 409 -2.14 -22.87 -17.17
CA SER A 409 -2.97 -21.67 -17.17
C SER A 409 -4.30 -21.94 -16.44
N GLY A 410 -4.44 -21.44 -15.21
CA GLY A 410 -5.74 -21.31 -14.54
C GLY A 410 -6.52 -20.12 -15.11
N SER A 411 -7.75 -20.37 -15.55
CA SER A 411 -8.66 -19.36 -16.10
C SER A 411 -9.10 -18.35 -15.03
N PHE A 412 -8.53 -17.14 -15.06
CA PHE A 412 -9.07 -16.00 -14.33
C PHE A 412 -10.11 -15.28 -15.19
N ALA A 413 -11.38 -15.34 -14.79
CA ALA A 413 -12.40 -14.40 -15.22
C ALA A 413 -12.31 -13.15 -14.33
N PRO A 414 -12.17 -11.92 -14.87
CA PRO A 414 -12.07 -10.73 -14.06
C PRO A 414 -13.46 -10.16 -13.75
N LYS A 415 -13.80 -10.05 -12.46
CA LYS A 415 -14.77 -9.07 -11.96
C LYS A 415 -14.08 -8.19 -10.92
N GLY A 416 -13.77 -6.95 -11.34
CA GLY A 416 -13.83 -5.72 -10.53
C GLY A 416 -12.70 -5.35 -9.55
N PHE A 417 -11.90 -4.35 -9.95
CA PHE A 417 -11.18 -3.28 -9.17
C PHE A 417 -10.02 -3.67 -8.23
N ILE A 418 -8.72 -3.49 -8.59
CA ILE A 418 -7.81 -2.32 -8.75
C ILE A 418 -7.23 -1.74 -7.44
N PHE A 419 -5.96 -2.08 -7.17
CA PHE A 419 -4.88 -1.11 -6.91
C PHE A 419 -3.70 -1.43 -7.84
N GLY A 420 -3.00 -0.40 -8.31
CA GLY A 420 -2.25 -0.40 -9.57
C GLY A 420 -0.97 -1.26 -9.66
N GLY A 421 -0.73 -1.75 -10.88
CA GLY A 421 0.51 -2.39 -11.30
C GLY A 421 0.29 -3.45 -12.38
N VAL A 422 0.04 -3.06 -13.64
CA VAL A 422 -0.02 -4.00 -14.77
C VAL A 422 1.32 -4.02 -15.49
N ILE A 423 2.01 -5.16 -15.41
CA ILE A 423 3.12 -5.56 -16.27
C ILE A 423 2.51 -6.04 -17.60
N TYR A 424 3.00 -5.53 -18.74
CA TYR A 424 2.93 -6.25 -20.01
C TYR A 424 4.30 -6.76 -20.39
N THR A 425 4.28 -7.85 -21.13
CA THR A 425 5.42 -8.34 -21.91
C THR A 425 4.92 -8.68 -23.31
N GLN A 426 5.57 -8.14 -24.34
CA GLN A 426 5.90 -8.85 -25.57
C GLN A 426 7.11 -8.15 -26.23
N ASN A 427 8.31 -8.62 -25.87
CA ASN A 427 9.37 -8.98 -26.81
C ASN A 427 10.42 -9.75 -26.02
N VAL A 428 11.02 -10.75 -26.68
CA VAL A 428 11.93 -11.72 -26.09
C VAL A 428 13.12 -11.00 -25.44
N GLY A 429 13.13 -11.03 -24.11
CA GLY A 429 14.03 -10.29 -23.23
C GLY A 429 13.24 -9.82 -22.03
N ILE A 430 13.42 -10.46 -20.87
CA ILE A 430 12.66 -10.30 -19.61
C ILE A 430 11.47 -11.29 -19.49
N PHE A 431 11.77 -12.59 -19.46
CA PHE A 431 10.99 -13.56 -18.68
C PHE A 431 11.94 -14.61 -18.10
N ASN A 432 12.75 -14.16 -17.14
CA ASN A 432 13.41 -15.00 -16.12
C ASN A 432 13.15 -14.40 -14.72
N LYS A 433 11.91 -13.96 -14.48
CA LYS A 433 11.44 -13.57 -13.14
C LYS A 433 10.15 -14.33 -12.85
N LEU A 434 10.30 -15.62 -12.62
CA LEU A 434 9.55 -16.42 -11.65
C LEU A 434 10.33 -17.73 -11.50
N ASN A 435 11.62 -17.61 -11.19
CA ASN A 435 12.30 -18.70 -10.52
C ASN A 435 11.66 -18.83 -9.15
N THR A 436 11.21 -20.03 -8.86
CA THR A 436 10.98 -20.55 -7.52
C THR A 436 12.24 -20.33 -6.68
N THR A 437 12.34 -19.17 -6.07
CA THR A 437 13.18 -18.95 -4.90
C THR A 437 12.29 -18.27 -3.89
N LEU A 438 11.98 -19.02 -2.82
CA LEU A 438 11.62 -18.43 -1.55
C LEU A 438 12.48 -17.18 -1.35
N THR A 439 11.89 -16.03 -1.03
CA THR A 439 12.62 -14.98 -0.31
C THR A 439 12.93 -15.52 1.08
N LYS A 440 13.87 -16.47 1.12
CA LYS A 440 14.65 -16.78 2.31
C LYS A 440 15.52 -15.57 2.57
N ARG A 441 15.64 -15.26 3.86
CA ARG A 441 16.27 -14.04 4.35
C ARG A 441 17.71 -13.95 3.86
N THR A 442 18.21 -12.74 3.88
CA THR A 442 19.62 -12.46 3.63
C THR A 442 20.20 -11.97 4.95
N LEU A 443 21.29 -12.56 5.43
CA LEU A 443 21.98 -12.10 6.63
C LEU A 443 22.45 -10.66 6.43
N LYS A 444 22.04 -9.77 7.34
CA LYS A 444 22.57 -8.42 7.49
C LYS A 444 23.45 -8.39 8.73
N ILE A 445 24.53 -7.63 8.68
CA ILE A 445 25.41 -7.40 9.83
C ILE A 445 25.40 -5.92 10.21
N HIS A 446 25.70 -5.64 11.47
CA HIS A 446 25.86 -4.26 11.96
C HIS A 446 27.03 -3.55 11.27
N GLU A 447 26.95 -2.23 11.17
CA GLU A 447 28.00 -1.40 10.57
C GLU A 447 29.37 -1.67 11.22
N HIS A 448 29.44 -1.80 12.54
CA HIS A 448 30.73 -2.02 13.21
C HIS A 448 31.43 -3.30 12.72
N ALA A 449 30.67 -4.37 12.54
CA ALA A 449 31.16 -5.64 12.01
C ALA A 449 31.55 -5.52 10.53
N ALA A 450 30.77 -4.78 9.73
CA ALA A 450 31.11 -4.53 8.33
C ALA A 450 32.43 -3.76 8.18
N ILE A 451 32.64 -2.75 9.02
CA ILE A 451 33.88 -1.96 9.04
C ILE A 451 35.08 -2.81 9.52
N GLU A 452 34.90 -3.71 10.49
CA GLU A 452 35.95 -4.64 10.90
C GLU A 452 36.37 -5.57 9.74
N LEU A 453 35.41 -6.06 8.96
CA LEU A 453 35.70 -6.85 7.75
C LEU A 453 36.47 -6.03 6.71
N LEU A 454 36.11 -4.76 6.49
CA LEU A 454 36.88 -3.86 5.61
C LEU A 454 38.31 -3.64 6.13
N ASN A 455 38.49 -3.45 7.43
CA ASN A 455 39.81 -3.29 8.03
C ASN A 455 40.68 -4.54 7.87
N ASN A 456 40.10 -5.73 8.02
CA ASN A 456 40.79 -7.01 7.79
C ASN A 456 41.24 -7.17 6.32
N MET A 457 40.57 -6.51 5.38
CA MET A 457 40.96 -6.44 3.97
C MET A 457 42.03 -5.35 3.70
N GLY A 458 42.45 -4.60 4.72
CA GLY A 458 43.36 -3.47 4.58
C GLY A 458 42.74 -2.27 3.87
N ILE A 459 41.41 -2.12 3.93
CA ILE A 459 40.70 -0.94 3.42
C ILE A 459 40.65 0.12 4.53
N PRO A 460 41.07 1.38 4.26
CA PRO A 460 41.01 2.43 5.28
C PRO A 460 39.57 2.75 5.70
N THR A 461 39.33 2.72 7.02
CA THR A 461 38.07 3.13 7.65
C THR A 461 38.36 4.02 8.87
N PRO A 462 37.40 4.83 9.35
CA PRO A 462 37.55 5.55 10.60
C PRO A 462 37.78 4.57 11.76
N ARG A 463 38.73 4.87 12.65
CA ARG A 463 38.86 4.10 13.89
C ARG A 463 37.56 4.17 14.68
N GLN A 464 37.10 3.02 15.18
CA GLN A 464 35.88 2.95 15.95
C GLN A 464 35.88 1.80 16.94
N PHE A 465 35.03 1.95 17.95
CA PHE A 465 34.76 0.95 18.99
C PHE A 465 33.26 0.87 19.24
N VAL A 466 32.82 -0.17 19.93
CA VAL A 466 31.42 -0.38 20.30
C VAL A 466 31.28 -0.26 21.81
N ALA A 467 30.14 0.28 22.26
CA ALA A 467 29.75 0.30 23.66
C ALA A 467 28.29 -0.14 23.82
N ASN A 468 28.02 -0.88 24.89
CA ASN A 468 26.70 -1.46 25.20
C ASN A 468 26.02 -0.78 26.40
N SER A 469 26.74 0.07 27.13
CA SER A 469 26.19 0.86 28.23
C SER A 469 26.74 2.29 28.21
N PRO A 470 26.02 3.28 28.78
CA PRO A 470 26.52 4.64 28.88
C PRO A 470 27.86 4.75 29.64
N ASP A 471 28.08 3.92 30.65
CA ASP A 471 29.34 3.91 31.40
C ASP A 471 30.53 3.43 30.56
N GLU A 472 30.30 2.44 29.70
CA GLU A 472 31.32 1.95 28.76
C GLU A 472 31.68 3.03 27.73
N VAL A 473 30.71 3.82 27.27
CA VAL A 473 30.92 4.90 26.28
C VAL A 473 31.99 5.87 26.72
N TYR A 474 32.01 6.29 27.99
CA TYR A 474 33.04 7.20 28.48
C TYR A 474 34.44 6.60 28.32
N SER A 475 34.62 5.34 28.77
CA SER A 475 35.90 4.64 28.69
C SER A 475 36.36 4.41 27.24
N VAL A 476 35.41 4.14 26.35
CA VAL A 476 35.65 3.94 24.92
C VAL A 476 36.06 5.25 24.25
N CYS A 477 35.43 6.38 24.59
CA CYS A 477 35.82 7.70 24.10
C CYS A 477 37.24 8.07 24.54
N GLU A 478 37.61 7.80 25.81
CA GLU A 478 38.98 8.05 26.28
C GLU A 478 40.01 7.15 25.58
N LYS A 479 39.67 5.89 25.29
CA LYS A 479 40.51 5.00 24.48
C LYS A 479 40.68 5.54 23.06
N LEU A 480 39.59 5.93 22.40
CA LEU A 480 39.63 6.50 21.05
C LEU A 480 40.46 7.79 20.99
N LYS A 481 40.31 8.65 21.99
CA LYS A 481 41.10 9.87 22.15
C LYS A 481 42.59 9.59 22.33
N LYS A 482 42.94 8.58 23.13
CA LYS A 482 44.33 8.13 23.30
C LYS A 482 44.94 7.61 22.01
N GLU A 483 44.15 6.89 21.21
CA GLU A 483 44.60 6.28 19.96
C GLU A 483 44.69 7.26 18.77
N THR A 484 43.80 8.25 18.72
CA THR A 484 43.67 9.17 17.58
C THR A 484 44.19 10.57 17.86
N GLY A 485 44.37 10.94 19.14
CA GLY A 485 44.73 12.28 19.58
C GLY A 485 43.59 13.31 19.47
N LYS A 486 42.37 12.90 19.09
CA LYS A 486 41.23 13.80 18.88
C LYS A 486 40.20 13.66 20.01
N SER A 487 39.67 14.78 20.49
CA SER A 487 38.56 14.82 21.46
C SER A 487 37.19 14.58 20.83
N ASP A 488 37.04 14.96 19.56
CA ASP A 488 35.78 14.88 18.84
C ASP A 488 35.48 13.43 18.43
N VAL A 489 34.25 13.00 18.69
CA VAL A 489 33.77 11.64 18.41
C VAL A 489 32.43 11.69 17.68
N VAL A 490 32.17 10.71 16.85
CA VAL A 490 30.85 10.49 16.24
C VAL A 490 30.24 9.26 16.89
N ILE A 491 29.07 9.43 17.51
CA ILE A 491 28.26 8.33 18.03
C ILE A 491 27.23 7.90 16.98
N LYS A 492 27.15 6.59 16.73
CA LYS A 492 26.27 5.98 15.74
C LYS A 492 25.47 4.83 16.38
N ALA A 493 24.15 4.95 16.40
CA ALA A 493 23.25 3.87 16.81
C ALA A 493 23.45 2.63 15.92
N GLN A 494 23.66 1.46 16.53
CA GLN A 494 23.82 0.20 15.81
C GLN A 494 22.45 -0.50 15.71
N ILE A 495 21.86 -0.42 14.53
CA ILE A 495 20.63 -1.11 14.14
C ILE A 495 20.81 -1.61 12.69
N LEU A 496 20.19 -2.73 12.32
CA LEU A 496 20.27 -3.27 10.97
C LEU A 496 19.42 -2.50 9.94
N ALA A 497 18.51 -1.63 10.41
CA ALA A 497 17.68 -0.78 9.57
C ALA A 497 18.41 0.50 9.12
N GLY A 498 18.25 0.87 7.85
CA GLY A 498 18.79 2.11 7.31
C GLY A 498 18.03 3.35 7.79
N GLY A 499 18.55 4.53 7.43
CA GLY A 499 17.90 5.82 7.68
C GLY A 499 17.99 6.33 9.13
N ARG A 500 18.82 5.69 9.97
CA ARG A 500 19.03 6.08 11.38
C ARG A 500 19.41 7.55 11.59
N GLY A 501 20.11 8.19 10.64
CA GLY A 501 20.45 9.62 10.73
C GLY A 501 19.23 10.54 10.86
N LYS A 502 18.07 10.15 10.31
CA LYS A 502 16.79 10.87 10.40
C LYS A 502 15.78 10.18 11.35
N GLY A 503 16.21 9.14 12.07
CA GLY A 503 15.33 8.37 12.97
C GLY A 503 14.89 9.17 14.21
N LEU A 504 13.81 8.74 14.85
CA LEU A 504 13.30 9.32 16.09
C LEU A 504 13.34 8.26 17.19
N PHE A 505 14.00 8.57 18.31
CA PHE A 505 13.98 7.71 19.50
C PHE A 505 12.75 7.98 20.36
N GLU A 506 12.30 6.97 21.08
CA GLU A 506 11.27 7.08 22.13
C GLU A 506 11.66 8.07 23.24
N SER A 507 12.96 8.26 23.49
CA SER A 507 13.50 9.28 24.41
C SER A 507 13.31 10.72 23.91
N GLY A 508 12.69 10.92 22.74
CA GLY A 508 12.54 12.21 22.06
C GLY A 508 13.79 12.67 21.31
N LEU A 509 14.88 11.90 21.33
CA LEU A 509 16.11 12.22 20.59
C LEU A 509 15.88 12.08 19.07
N LYS A 510 16.25 13.12 18.31
CA LYS A 510 16.19 13.11 16.84
C LYS A 510 17.54 12.79 16.24
N GLY A 511 17.60 11.73 15.45
CA GLY A 511 18.77 11.26 14.71
C GLY A 511 19.67 10.33 15.53
N GLY A 512 19.99 9.17 14.97
CA GLY A 512 20.88 8.15 15.54
C GLY A 512 22.35 8.29 15.15
N VAL A 513 22.75 9.39 14.51
CA VAL A 513 24.16 9.72 14.25
C VAL A 513 24.41 11.14 14.73
N LYS A 514 25.37 11.32 15.65
CA LYS A 514 25.67 12.62 16.27
C LYS A 514 27.17 12.84 16.39
N ILE A 515 27.60 14.07 16.16
CA ILE A 515 28.96 14.54 16.40
C ILE A 515 28.97 15.16 17.79
N LEU A 516 29.93 14.76 18.63
CA LEU A 516 30.07 15.16 20.02
C LEU A 516 31.53 15.57 20.27
N PHE A 517 31.74 16.42 21.28
CA PHE A 517 33.02 17.10 21.50
C PHE A 517 33.69 16.71 22.82
N SER A 518 33.04 15.88 23.64
CA SER A 518 33.61 15.36 24.88
C SER A 518 33.09 13.97 25.25
N SER A 519 33.89 13.22 26.03
CA SER A 519 33.53 11.89 26.54
C SER A 519 32.29 11.92 27.45
N SER A 520 32.13 12.98 28.25
CA SER A 520 30.94 13.18 29.09
C SER A 520 29.68 13.44 28.27
N GLU A 521 29.77 14.26 27.22
CA GLU A 521 28.66 14.50 26.29
C GLU A 521 28.26 13.21 25.56
N ALA A 522 29.24 12.37 25.18
CA ALA A 522 28.99 11.05 24.61
C ALA A 522 28.26 10.11 25.54
N GLN A 523 28.65 10.06 26.82
CA GLN A 523 27.95 9.28 27.83
C GLN A 523 26.50 9.76 28.00
N GLU A 524 26.28 11.07 28.16
CA GLU A 524 24.92 11.62 28.31
C GLU A 524 24.05 11.32 27.07
N MET A 525 24.58 11.56 25.87
CA MET A 525 23.85 11.30 24.62
C MET A 525 23.51 9.82 24.46
N SER A 526 24.45 8.93 24.81
CA SER A 526 24.23 7.48 24.73
C SER A 526 23.14 6.99 25.67
N SER A 527 22.93 7.63 26.83
CA SER A 527 21.83 7.28 27.76
C SER A 527 20.44 7.47 27.13
N ARG A 528 20.33 8.35 26.12
CA ARG A 528 19.10 8.60 25.37
C ARG A 528 18.98 7.74 24.11
N MET A 529 20.03 7.00 23.76
CA MET A 529 20.04 6.05 22.63
C MET A 529 19.89 4.61 23.13
N LEU A 530 20.78 4.18 24.02
CA LEU A 530 20.87 2.82 24.53
C LEU A 530 19.62 2.44 25.33
N GLY A 531 19.02 1.31 25.00
CA GLY A 531 17.79 0.79 25.64
C GLY A 531 16.48 1.41 25.13
N HIS A 532 16.54 2.44 24.27
CA HIS A 532 15.37 3.07 23.68
C HIS A 532 15.10 2.56 22.25
N ARG A 533 13.83 2.52 21.83
CA ARG A 533 13.51 2.20 20.43
C ARG A 533 13.72 3.41 19.52
N ILE A 534 14.26 3.16 18.33
CA ILE A 534 14.39 4.12 17.24
C ILE A 534 13.45 3.73 16.10
N VAL A 535 12.65 4.71 15.66
CA VAL A 535 11.76 4.60 14.51
C VAL A 535 12.44 5.26 13.31
N THR A 536 12.63 4.52 12.22
CA THR A 536 13.08 5.02 10.92
C THR A 536 12.03 4.71 9.85
N LYS A 537 12.23 5.20 8.62
CA LYS A 537 11.39 4.81 7.47
C LYS A 537 11.35 3.29 7.24
N GLN A 538 12.37 2.55 7.69
CA GLN A 538 12.55 1.12 7.42
C GLN A 538 12.18 0.21 8.59
N THR A 539 11.94 0.75 9.80
CA THR A 539 11.63 -0.07 11.00
C THR A 539 10.13 -0.30 11.22
N GLY A 540 9.27 0.39 10.46
CA GLY A 540 7.83 0.46 10.76
C GLY A 540 7.53 1.26 12.04
N LYS A 541 6.25 1.33 12.41
CA LYS A 541 5.76 2.07 13.59
C LYS A 541 6.35 1.64 14.94
N PRO A 542 6.55 0.35 15.25
CA PRO A 542 7.04 -0.05 16.57
C PRO A 542 8.52 0.27 16.82
N GLY A 543 9.31 0.52 15.78
CA GLY A 543 10.74 0.81 15.91
C GLY A 543 11.57 -0.39 16.41
N ILE A 544 12.89 -0.21 16.47
CA ILE A 544 13.86 -1.23 16.92
C ILE A 544 14.62 -0.71 18.13
N ILE A 545 14.87 -1.57 19.13
CA ILE A 545 15.64 -1.20 20.32
C ILE A 545 17.13 -1.01 19.97
N CYS A 546 17.69 0.14 20.30
CA CYS A 546 19.13 0.39 20.15
C CYS A 546 19.86 -0.17 21.36
N ARG A 547 20.52 -1.32 21.22
CA ARG A 547 21.28 -1.97 22.32
C ARG A 547 22.75 -1.59 22.34
N GLN A 548 23.28 -1.14 21.23
CA GLN A 548 24.70 -0.82 21.06
C GLN A 548 24.86 0.48 20.30
N VAL A 549 25.93 1.19 20.61
CA VAL A 549 26.37 2.37 19.87
C VAL A 549 27.81 2.17 19.44
N SER A 550 28.15 2.65 18.26
CA SER A 550 29.55 2.74 17.82
C SER A 550 30.06 4.17 17.99
N LEU A 551 31.27 4.29 18.50
CA LEU A 551 31.99 5.53 18.72
C LEU A 551 33.16 5.54 17.74
N CYS A 552 33.09 6.40 16.73
CA CYS A 552 34.12 6.50 15.71
C CYS A 552 34.79 7.86 15.68
N GLU A 553 36.04 7.89 15.22
CA GLU A 553 36.77 9.14 15.08
C GLU A 553 36.09 10.04 14.04
N ARG A 554 36.11 11.34 14.31
CA ARG A 554 35.65 12.31 13.33
C ARG A 554 36.72 12.53 12.26
N LEU A 555 36.35 12.29 11.00
CA LEU A 555 37.14 12.66 9.83
C LEU A 555 36.49 13.84 9.10
N TYR A 556 37.32 14.81 8.71
CA TYR A 556 36.89 15.99 7.96
C TYR A 556 37.10 15.73 6.45
N CYS A 557 36.00 15.58 5.74
CA CYS A 557 35.98 15.13 4.36
C CYS A 557 35.72 16.30 3.40
N ARG A 558 36.38 16.29 2.24
CA ARG A 558 36.20 17.30 1.16
C ARG A 558 35.23 16.86 0.08
N LYS A 559 35.27 15.58 -0.27
CA LYS A 559 34.46 14.97 -1.32
C LYS A 559 33.90 13.65 -0.80
N GLU A 560 32.67 13.36 -1.17
CA GLU A 560 31.95 12.13 -0.80
C GLU A 560 31.41 11.46 -2.07
N PHE A 561 31.67 10.17 -2.19
CA PHE A 561 31.27 9.32 -3.31
C PHE A 561 30.41 8.18 -2.79
N TYR A 562 29.60 7.60 -3.67
CA TYR A 562 28.82 6.41 -3.41
C TYR A 562 29.40 5.23 -4.18
N PHE A 563 29.47 4.05 -3.56
CA PHE A 563 29.85 2.81 -4.23
C PHE A 563 29.05 1.63 -3.69
N ALA A 564 28.57 0.76 -4.56
CA ALA A 564 27.96 -0.49 -4.19
C ALA A 564 28.24 -1.60 -5.19
N ILE A 565 28.19 -2.85 -4.73
CA ILE A 565 28.20 -4.06 -5.54
C ILE A 565 26.96 -4.88 -5.20
N THR A 566 26.21 -5.29 -6.22
CA THR A 566 25.08 -6.21 -6.06
C THR A 566 24.95 -7.15 -7.25
N LEU A 567 24.03 -8.11 -7.18
CA LEU A 567 23.73 -9.01 -8.29
C LEU A 567 22.64 -8.42 -9.17
N ASP A 568 22.96 -8.17 -10.42
CA ASP A 568 21.97 -7.79 -11.42
C ASP A 568 21.24 -9.03 -11.95
N ARG A 569 19.97 -9.16 -11.57
CA ARG A 569 19.12 -10.28 -11.98
C ARG A 569 18.88 -10.32 -13.49
N SER A 570 18.99 -9.20 -14.19
CA SER A 570 18.73 -9.16 -15.64
C SER A 570 19.88 -9.74 -16.44
N SER A 571 21.13 -9.44 -16.06
CA SER A 571 22.34 -9.96 -16.70
C SER A 571 22.91 -11.21 -16.02
N ALA A 572 22.36 -11.62 -14.86
CA ALA A 572 22.87 -12.70 -14.01
C ALA A 572 24.36 -12.53 -13.62
N ASN A 573 24.80 -11.28 -13.49
CA ASN A 573 26.18 -10.91 -13.20
C ASN A 573 26.26 -9.95 -12.01
N ALA A 574 27.47 -9.79 -11.45
CA ALA A 574 27.71 -8.73 -10.48
C ALA A 574 27.68 -7.37 -11.20
N ILE A 575 27.16 -6.34 -10.54
CA ILE A 575 27.16 -4.97 -11.04
C ILE A 575 27.74 -4.05 -9.98
N LEU A 576 28.77 -3.29 -10.39
CA LEU A 576 29.33 -2.20 -9.60
C LEU A 576 28.52 -0.94 -9.92
N ILE A 577 28.06 -0.25 -8.89
CA ILE A 577 27.28 0.98 -8.97
C ILE A 577 28.10 2.07 -8.29
N GLY A 578 28.30 3.20 -8.95
CA GLY A 578 29.09 4.30 -8.44
C GLY A 578 28.42 5.64 -8.71
N SER A 579 28.60 6.61 -7.83
CA SER A 579 28.11 7.97 -8.05
C SER A 579 29.02 9.01 -7.42
N SER A 580 29.09 10.18 -8.05
CA SER A 580 29.79 11.35 -7.52
C SER A 580 29.02 12.08 -6.41
N ALA A 581 27.81 11.62 -6.09
CA ALA A 581 26.97 12.14 -5.02
C ALA A 581 26.90 11.11 -3.88
N GLY A 582 27.94 11.07 -3.04
CA GLY A 582 27.94 10.32 -1.78
C GLY A 582 27.23 11.07 -0.66
N GLY A 583 26.95 10.36 0.45
CA GLY A 583 26.36 10.94 1.67
C GLY A 583 24.84 11.15 1.58
N VAL A 584 24.22 10.80 0.46
CA VAL A 584 22.78 10.91 0.19
C VAL A 584 22.17 9.57 -0.20
N ASP A 585 20.83 9.48 -0.17
CA ASP A 585 20.08 8.28 -0.53
C ASP A 585 20.23 8.01 -2.04
N ILE A 586 20.68 6.82 -2.42
CA ILE A 586 21.01 6.54 -3.84
C ILE A 586 19.75 6.49 -4.71
N GLU A 587 18.61 6.09 -4.12
CA GLU A 587 17.30 6.08 -4.75
C GLU A 587 16.86 7.49 -5.13
N GLN A 588 17.12 8.47 -4.26
CA GLN A 588 16.85 9.88 -4.55
C GLN A 588 17.74 10.39 -5.71
N VAL A 589 19.02 10.01 -5.73
CA VAL A 589 19.91 10.35 -6.84
C VAL A 589 19.44 9.69 -8.14
N ALA A 590 18.95 8.46 -8.09
CA ALA A 590 18.43 7.75 -9.26
C ALA A 590 17.16 8.38 -9.84
N GLU A 591 16.31 8.96 -8.97
CA GLU A 591 15.08 9.66 -9.37
C GLU A 591 15.37 11.08 -9.89
N GLU A 592 16.15 11.87 -9.15
CA GLU A 592 16.36 13.30 -9.44
C GLU A 592 17.49 13.54 -10.45
N THR A 593 18.59 12.78 -10.35
CA THR A 593 19.80 13.00 -11.16
C THR A 593 20.43 11.67 -11.65
N PRO A 594 19.68 10.85 -12.41
CA PRO A 594 20.13 9.52 -12.86
C PRO A 594 21.46 9.54 -13.62
N SER A 595 21.81 10.66 -14.27
CA SER A 595 23.08 10.84 -14.99
C SER A 595 24.32 10.82 -14.10
N LYS A 596 24.19 10.96 -12.77
CA LYS A 596 25.31 10.84 -11.82
C LYS A 596 25.59 9.40 -11.40
N ILE A 597 24.75 8.44 -11.80
CA ILE A 597 24.92 7.02 -11.47
C ILE A 597 25.61 6.31 -12.62
N PHE A 598 26.76 5.75 -12.33
CA PHE A 598 27.56 4.94 -13.24
C PHE A 598 27.42 3.47 -12.85
N LYS A 599 27.39 2.60 -13.86
CA LYS A 599 27.26 1.16 -13.67
C LYS A 599 28.32 0.43 -14.48
N LEU A 600 28.99 -0.54 -13.85
CA LEU A 600 29.95 -1.43 -14.48
C LEU A 600 29.50 -2.88 -14.25
N PRO A 601 28.91 -3.55 -15.24
CA PRO A 601 28.63 -4.99 -15.15
C PRO A 601 29.95 -5.78 -15.20
N VAL A 602 30.07 -6.80 -14.35
CA VAL A 602 31.26 -7.65 -14.25
C VAL A 602 30.84 -9.11 -14.36
N ASN A 603 31.43 -9.82 -15.32
CA ASN A 603 31.22 -11.25 -15.48
C ASN A 603 31.87 -12.00 -14.32
N ILE A 604 31.06 -12.74 -13.55
CA ILE A 604 31.54 -13.47 -12.38
C ILE A 604 32.52 -14.61 -12.72
N ASN A 605 32.51 -15.07 -13.98
CA ASN A 605 33.42 -16.13 -14.46
C ASN A 605 34.77 -15.58 -14.96
N GLU A 606 34.91 -14.26 -15.04
CA GLU A 606 36.12 -13.60 -15.52
C GLU A 606 36.82 -12.86 -14.37
N LYS A 607 38.13 -12.67 -14.50
CA LYS A 607 38.85 -11.78 -13.58
C LYS A 607 38.41 -10.35 -13.81
N LEU A 608 38.31 -9.58 -12.71
CA LEU A 608 37.97 -8.16 -12.78
C LEU A 608 38.97 -7.40 -13.65
N ASP A 609 38.48 -6.80 -14.73
CA ASP A 609 39.28 -5.99 -15.64
C ASP A 609 39.65 -4.66 -14.98
N MET A 610 40.89 -4.56 -14.50
CA MET A 610 41.39 -3.37 -13.83
C MET A 610 41.39 -2.12 -14.71
N LYS A 611 41.46 -2.26 -16.04
CA LYS A 611 41.39 -1.10 -16.95
C LYS A 611 39.97 -0.52 -16.97
N LYS A 612 38.96 -1.38 -17.13
CA LYS A 612 37.54 -0.98 -17.05
C LYS A 612 37.20 -0.41 -15.68
N LEU A 613 37.74 -0.99 -14.60
CA LEU A 613 37.54 -0.48 -13.25
C LEU A 613 38.10 0.93 -13.08
N LYS A 614 39.31 1.20 -13.57
CA LYS A 614 39.89 2.56 -13.53
C LYS A 614 39.09 3.57 -14.36
N GLU A 615 38.57 3.16 -15.51
CA GLU A 615 37.67 4.00 -16.33
C GLU A 615 36.37 4.31 -15.58
N PHE A 616 35.76 3.31 -14.93
CA PHE A 616 34.59 3.48 -14.07
C PHE A 616 34.86 4.43 -12.90
N THR A 617 35.97 4.25 -12.18
CA THR A 617 36.41 5.13 -11.08
C THR A 617 36.60 6.57 -11.57
N LYS A 618 37.14 6.76 -12.78
CA LYS A 618 37.29 8.10 -13.37
C LYS A 618 35.93 8.76 -13.66
N LEU A 619 34.95 8.00 -14.14
CA LEU A 619 33.60 8.50 -14.40
C LEU A 619 32.90 8.98 -13.13
N MET A 620 33.16 8.33 -11.99
CA MET A 620 32.64 8.75 -10.67
C MET A 620 33.19 10.11 -10.21
N GLY A 621 34.19 10.68 -10.88
CA GLY A 621 34.74 12.00 -10.56
C GLY A 621 35.90 12.01 -9.57
N PHE A 622 36.57 10.86 -9.36
CA PHE A 622 37.82 10.83 -8.58
C PHE A 622 38.94 11.59 -9.29
N ASP A 623 39.74 12.32 -8.52
CA ASP A 623 40.93 13.02 -9.03
C ASP A 623 41.98 12.00 -9.50
N LYS A 624 42.77 12.36 -10.52
CA LYS A 624 43.76 11.45 -11.15
C LYS A 624 44.69 10.76 -10.14
N LYS A 625 45.10 11.45 -9.08
CA LYS A 625 45.95 10.92 -8.00
C LYS A 625 45.29 9.79 -7.18
N ASN A 626 43.96 9.75 -7.14
CA ASN A 626 43.19 8.85 -6.28
C ASN A 626 42.55 7.69 -7.06
N ILE A 627 42.58 7.72 -8.40
CA ILE A 627 41.97 6.67 -9.25
C ILE A 627 42.57 5.30 -8.95
N ASP A 628 43.89 5.21 -8.79
CA ASP A 628 44.56 3.94 -8.52
C ASP A 628 44.18 3.40 -7.14
N GLN A 629 44.20 4.25 -6.10
CA GLN A 629 43.80 3.87 -4.75
C GLN A 629 42.33 3.45 -4.68
N ALA A 630 41.41 4.21 -5.26
CA ALA A 630 39.98 3.89 -5.29
C ALA A 630 39.72 2.59 -6.05
N SER A 631 40.38 2.38 -7.19
CA SER A 631 40.22 1.15 -7.97
C SER A 631 40.77 -0.07 -7.22
N GLU A 632 41.85 0.07 -6.45
CA GLU A 632 42.34 -1.01 -5.57
C GLU A 632 41.33 -1.35 -4.48
N ILE A 633 40.72 -0.34 -3.83
CA ILE A 633 39.65 -0.54 -2.85
C ILE A 633 38.47 -1.28 -3.48
N PHE A 634 37.98 -0.85 -4.64
CA PHE A 634 36.86 -1.51 -5.34
C PHE A 634 37.17 -2.94 -5.74
N SER A 635 38.41 -3.22 -6.15
CA SER A 635 38.85 -4.57 -6.49
C SER A 635 38.87 -5.48 -5.25
N LYS A 636 39.36 -4.99 -4.11
CA LYS A 636 39.32 -5.74 -2.83
C LYS A 636 37.88 -6.04 -2.43
N ILE A 637 36.99 -5.05 -2.50
CA ILE A 637 35.56 -5.23 -2.17
C ILE A 637 34.89 -6.24 -3.12
N TYR A 638 35.19 -6.18 -4.40
CA TYR A 638 34.67 -7.16 -5.37
C TYR A 638 35.13 -8.59 -5.06
N ASN A 639 36.42 -8.78 -4.75
CA ASN A 639 36.92 -10.11 -4.39
C ASN A 639 36.23 -10.64 -3.13
N PHE A 640 36.05 -9.80 -2.11
CA PHE A 640 35.33 -10.17 -0.90
C PHE A 640 33.85 -10.48 -1.17
N PHE A 641 33.19 -9.68 -2.03
CA PHE A 641 31.80 -9.90 -2.45
C PHE A 641 31.59 -11.31 -3.01
N ILE A 642 32.51 -11.76 -3.86
CA ILE A 642 32.48 -13.11 -4.45
C ILE A 642 32.86 -14.18 -3.42
N GLU A 643 33.94 -13.97 -2.66
CA GLU A 643 34.45 -14.95 -1.69
C GLU A 643 33.44 -15.26 -0.58
N LYS A 644 32.72 -14.24 -0.10
CA LYS A 644 31.81 -14.33 1.05
C LYS A 644 30.35 -14.48 0.68
N ASP A 645 30.04 -14.75 -0.60
CA ASP A 645 28.67 -14.93 -1.09
C ASP A 645 27.75 -13.75 -0.70
N SER A 646 28.24 -12.53 -0.92
CA SER A 646 27.48 -11.31 -0.64
C SER A 646 26.41 -11.06 -1.70
N ASN A 647 25.24 -10.58 -1.28
CA ASN A 647 24.17 -10.09 -2.14
C ASN A 647 24.27 -8.57 -2.38
N LEU A 648 24.76 -7.84 -1.37
CA LEU A 648 24.98 -6.40 -1.44
C LEU A 648 26.17 -6.03 -0.55
N ILE A 649 27.09 -5.23 -1.09
CA ILE A 649 28.02 -4.43 -0.30
C ILE A 649 27.84 -3.00 -0.75
N GLU A 650 27.47 -2.12 0.16
CA GLU A 650 27.22 -0.71 -0.09
C GLU A 650 28.09 0.14 0.85
N ILE A 651 28.78 1.12 0.30
CA ILE A 651 29.62 2.06 1.02
C ILE A 651 29.11 3.47 0.71
N ASN A 652 28.58 4.14 1.73
CA ASN A 652 27.97 5.45 1.57
C ASN A 652 28.18 6.34 2.80
N PRO A 653 29.15 7.27 2.80
CA PRO A 653 30.06 7.61 1.70
C PRO A 653 31.41 6.88 1.72
N ILE A 654 32.07 6.85 0.55
CA ILE A 654 33.53 6.86 0.46
C ILE A 654 33.96 8.31 0.45
N ALA A 655 34.85 8.69 1.35
CA ALA A 655 35.21 10.07 1.56
C ALA A 655 36.71 10.33 1.35
N GLU A 656 37.03 11.48 0.75
CA GLU A 656 38.40 11.98 0.63
C GLU A 656 38.68 13.01 1.73
N ASN A 657 39.74 12.80 2.52
CA ASN A 657 40.15 13.76 3.54
C ASN A 657 40.96 14.94 2.95
N ASN A 658 41.38 15.87 3.80
CA ASN A 658 42.18 17.03 3.37
C ASN A 658 43.55 16.69 2.75
N GLU A 659 44.11 15.53 3.10
CA GLU A 659 45.40 15.03 2.61
C GLU A 659 45.25 14.23 1.30
N GLY A 660 44.00 14.00 0.85
CA GLY A 660 43.68 13.22 -0.33
C GLY A 660 43.58 11.72 -0.11
N GLN A 661 43.61 11.26 1.14
CA GLN A 661 43.43 9.85 1.48
C GLN A 661 41.94 9.48 1.47
N LEU A 662 41.65 8.30 0.95
CA LEU A 662 40.30 7.75 0.86
C LEU A 662 39.95 6.90 2.07
N TYR A 663 38.73 7.08 2.61
CA TYR A 663 38.18 6.31 3.72
C TYR A 663 36.77 5.82 3.38
N CYS A 664 36.46 4.57 3.75
CA CYS A 664 35.09 4.07 3.72
C CYS A 664 34.41 4.41 5.05
N MET A 665 33.46 5.36 5.04
CA MET A 665 32.93 5.99 6.25
C MET A 665 31.76 5.26 6.89
N ASP A 666 30.98 4.54 6.08
CA ASP A 666 29.86 3.67 6.47
C ASP A 666 29.81 2.50 5.49
N CYS A 667 29.43 1.32 5.97
CA CYS A 667 29.30 0.14 5.13
C CYS A 667 28.12 -0.73 5.56
N LYS A 668 27.32 -1.11 4.57
CA LYS A 668 26.21 -2.04 4.70
C LYS A 668 26.51 -3.29 3.89
N MET A 669 26.52 -4.44 4.56
CA MET A 669 26.75 -5.75 3.94
C MET A 669 25.54 -6.66 4.14
N ILE A 670 25.18 -7.34 3.06
CA ILE A 670 24.09 -8.32 3.02
C ILE A 670 24.63 -9.59 2.35
N PHE A 671 24.41 -10.74 2.97
CA PHE A 671 24.91 -12.05 2.52
C PHE A 671 23.76 -13.00 2.11
N ASP A 672 24.06 -13.97 1.27
CA ASP A 672 23.12 -15.03 0.88
C ASP A 672 22.97 -16.09 1.97
N ASP A 673 21.77 -16.27 2.55
CA ASP A 673 21.54 -17.32 3.56
C ASP A 673 21.77 -18.73 3.04
N ASN A 674 21.65 -18.95 1.73
CA ASN A 674 21.93 -20.27 1.15
C ASN A 674 23.41 -20.64 1.24
N SER A 675 24.32 -19.68 1.45
CA SER A 675 25.74 -19.94 1.61
C SER A 675 26.15 -20.25 3.06
N SER A 676 25.21 -20.21 4.01
CA SER A 676 25.47 -20.41 5.45
C SER A 676 26.27 -21.67 5.79
N PHE A 677 26.09 -22.75 5.02
CA PHE A 677 26.82 -24.00 5.23
C PHE A 677 28.34 -23.87 4.99
N ARG A 678 28.77 -22.93 4.14
CA ARG A 678 30.17 -22.67 3.78
C ARG A 678 30.74 -21.38 4.37
N GLN A 679 29.90 -20.40 4.72
CA GLN A 679 30.30 -19.10 5.29
C GLN A 679 30.15 -19.04 6.82
N LYS A 680 30.67 -20.04 7.54
CA LYS A 680 30.42 -20.18 8.99
C LYS A 680 30.94 -19.01 9.83
N ASP A 681 32.02 -18.35 9.41
CA ASP A 681 32.59 -17.16 10.03
C ASP A 681 31.66 -15.96 9.93
N ILE A 682 31.10 -15.71 8.75
CA ILE A 682 30.15 -14.61 8.51
C ILE A 682 28.86 -14.83 9.30
N PHE A 683 28.33 -16.05 9.31
CA PHE A 683 27.06 -16.35 10.00
C PHE A 683 27.16 -16.34 11.52
N LYS A 684 28.37 -16.34 12.11
CA LYS A 684 28.58 -16.06 13.53
C LYS A 684 28.32 -14.60 13.90
N LEU A 685 28.38 -13.68 12.94
CA LEU A 685 28.10 -12.26 13.14
C LEU A 685 26.60 -11.94 13.11
N ARG A 686 25.75 -12.96 12.95
CA ARG A 686 24.30 -12.81 12.94
C ARG A 686 23.83 -12.27 14.29
N ASP A 687 23.15 -11.13 14.24
CA ASP A 687 22.39 -10.61 15.35
C ASP A 687 20.90 -10.85 15.08
N ASP A 688 20.28 -11.73 15.88
CA ASP A 688 18.86 -12.02 15.80
C ASP A 688 18.02 -11.07 16.68
N PHE A 689 18.61 -10.17 17.48
CA PHE A 689 17.87 -9.28 18.40
C PHE A 689 17.00 -8.22 17.70
N ASP A 690 17.31 -7.90 16.45
CA ASP A 690 16.51 -7.02 15.59
C ASP A 690 15.34 -7.75 14.91
N LEU A 691 15.24 -9.08 15.09
CA LEU A 691 14.16 -9.90 14.55
C LEU A 691 13.06 -10.10 15.58
N ASP A 692 11.84 -10.31 15.07
CA ASP A 692 10.70 -10.69 15.89
C ASP A 692 10.97 -12.03 16.61
N GLU A 693 10.72 -12.12 17.91
CA GLU A 693 10.94 -13.35 18.69
C GLU A 693 10.20 -14.54 18.09
N ARG A 694 8.99 -14.30 17.57
CA ARG A 694 8.15 -15.29 16.89
C ARG A 694 8.79 -15.82 15.62
N ASP A 695 9.53 -14.95 14.95
CA ASP A 695 10.29 -15.30 13.76
C ASP A 695 11.54 -16.14 14.09
N ILE A 696 12.22 -15.83 15.20
CA ILE A 696 13.32 -16.66 15.71
C ILE A 696 12.80 -18.05 16.10
N GLU A 697 11.65 -18.12 16.75
CA GLU A 697 11.00 -19.38 17.10
C GLU A 697 10.60 -20.18 15.86
N ALA A 698 9.98 -19.55 14.87
CA ALA A 698 9.61 -20.17 13.59
C ALA A 698 10.80 -20.86 12.89
N LYS A 699 11.96 -20.21 12.87
CA LYS A 699 13.18 -20.77 12.27
C LYS A 699 13.61 -22.09 12.90
N LYS A 700 13.42 -22.29 14.21
CA LYS A 700 13.80 -23.54 14.92
C LYS A 700 13.05 -24.75 14.37
N PHE A 701 11.87 -24.54 13.80
CA PHE A 701 11.01 -25.57 13.23
C PHE A 701 11.00 -25.58 11.69
N GLY A 702 11.90 -24.82 11.07
CA GLY A 702 12.00 -24.70 9.62
C GLY A 702 10.80 -23.97 8.99
N LEU A 703 10.10 -23.13 9.75
CA LEU A 703 8.97 -22.32 9.30
C LEU A 703 9.47 -20.95 8.81
N ASN A 704 8.90 -20.44 7.72
CA ASN A 704 9.17 -19.06 7.29
C ASN A 704 8.04 -18.16 7.78
N TYR A 705 8.29 -17.33 8.79
CA TYR A 705 7.29 -16.48 9.44
C TYR A 705 7.63 -14.99 9.33
N ILE A 706 6.68 -14.11 9.04
CA ILE A 706 6.85 -12.65 9.14
C ILE A 706 5.62 -12.07 9.81
N SER A 707 5.79 -11.32 10.89
CA SER A 707 4.67 -10.61 11.52
C SER A 707 4.25 -9.39 10.70
N LEU A 708 2.94 -9.13 10.69
CA LEU A 708 2.29 -7.99 10.07
C LEU A 708 1.32 -7.34 11.07
N ASP A 709 0.73 -6.20 10.71
CA ASP A 709 -0.14 -5.40 11.61
C ASP A 709 -1.62 -5.80 11.58
N GLY A 710 -1.96 -6.97 11.02
CA GLY A 710 -3.35 -7.43 10.89
C GLY A 710 -3.87 -8.26 12.06
N ASN A 711 -5.06 -8.82 11.84
CA ASN A 711 -5.82 -9.61 12.83
C ASN A 711 -6.24 -11.00 12.31
N VAL A 712 -6.00 -11.31 11.03
CA VAL A 712 -6.25 -12.64 10.47
C VAL A 712 -4.93 -13.40 10.34
N GLY A 713 -4.72 -14.40 11.21
CA GLY A 713 -3.55 -15.26 11.16
C GLY A 713 -3.56 -16.14 9.92
N CYS A 714 -2.42 -16.32 9.26
CA CYS A 714 -2.31 -17.15 8.05
C CYS A 714 -1.39 -18.35 8.31
N LEU A 715 -1.82 -19.55 7.90
CA LEU A 715 -0.99 -20.76 7.88
C LEU A 715 -1.14 -21.43 6.52
N VAL A 716 -0.08 -21.40 5.72
CA VAL A 716 -0.13 -21.82 4.32
C VAL A 716 1.08 -22.66 3.95
N ASN A 717 0.94 -23.59 3.00
CA ASN A 717 2.08 -24.27 2.41
C ASN A 717 2.47 -23.65 1.05
N GLY A 718 3.74 -23.30 0.91
CA GLY A 718 4.31 -22.66 -0.26
C GLY A 718 4.19 -21.13 -0.21
N ALA A 719 5.34 -20.44 -0.29
CA ALA A 719 5.42 -18.99 -0.23
C ALA A 719 4.49 -18.23 -1.21
N GLY A 720 4.36 -18.71 -2.45
CA GLY A 720 3.47 -18.08 -3.44
C GLY A 720 1.99 -18.15 -3.05
N LEU A 721 1.56 -19.29 -2.50
CA LEU A 721 0.21 -19.47 -2.00
C LEU A 721 -0.01 -18.66 -0.72
N ALA A 722 1.00 -18.55 0.15
CA ALA A 722 0.95 -17.73 1.35
C ALA A 722 0.74 -16.24 1.02
N MET A 723 1.50 -15.70 0.05
CA MET A 723 1.29 -14.33 -0.45
C MET A 723 -0.10 -14.14 -1.05
N SER A 724 -0.53 -15.05 -1.92
CA SER A 724 -1.86 -14.98 -2.54
C SER A 724 -3.00 -15.03 -1.50
N THR A 725 -2.81 -15.79 -0.41
CA THR A 725 -3.78 -15.89 0.69
C THR A 725 -3.90 -14.56 1.43
N MET A 726 -2.77 -13.93 1.75
CA MET A 726 -2.74 -12.60 2.36
C MET A 726 -3.38 -11.53 1.47
N ASP A 727 -3.04 -11.54 0.17
CA ASP A 727 -3.60 -10.60 -0.81
C ASP A 727 -5.13 -10.75 -0.90
N LEU A 728 -5.64 -11.99 -0.83
CA LEU A 728 -7.09 -12.23 -0.84
C LEU A 728 -7.78 -11.79 0.46
N ILE A 729 -7.16 -11.99 1.62
CA ILE A 729 -7.68 -11.42 2.87
C ILE A 729 -7.83 -9.90 2.73
N GLN A 730 -6.79 -9.24 2.20
CA GLN A 730 -6.81 -7.80 1.98
C GLN A 730 -7.83 -7.37 0.93
N LEU A 731 -7.96 -8.12 -0.17
CA LEU A 731 -8.97 -7.89 -1.22
C LEU A 731 -10.40 -7.93 -0.67
N TYR A 732 -10.68 -8.80 0.31
CA TYR A 732 -11.98 -8.89 0.97
C TYR A 732 -12.13 -7.95 2.17
N GLY A 733 -11.19 -7.03 2.40
CA GLY A 733 -11.27 -5.98 3.43
C GLY A 733 -10.65 -6.33 4.78
N GLY A 734 -10.12 -7.54 4.95
CA GLY A 734 -9.41 -7.94 6.17
C GLY A 734 -7.94 -7.49 6.20
N LYS A 735 -7.25 -7.79 7.30
CA LYS A 735 -5.82 -7.50 7.44
C LYS A 735 -5.06 -8.78 7.84
N PRO A 736 -4.13 -9.28 7.02
CA PRO A 736 -3.31 -10.42 7.39
C PRO A 736 -2.39 -10.06 8.57
N ALA A 737 -2.40 -10.88 9.62
CA ALA A 737 -1.58 -10.70 10.82
C ALA A 737 -0.15 -11.21 10.65
N ASN A 738 0.06 -12.13 9.71
CA ASN A 738 1.37 -12.70 9.43
C ASN A 738 1.44 -13.31 8.03
N PHE A 739 2.66 -13.44 7.53
CA PHE A 739 3.03 -14.44 6.53
C PHE A 739 3.54 -15.69 7.26
N LEU A 740 3.10 -16.88 6.87
CA LEU A 740 3.68 -18.14 7.35
C LEU A 740 3.62 -19.20 6.26
N ASP A 741 4.80 -19.70 5.87
CA ASP A 741 4.98 -20.84 4.97
C ASP A 741 5.52 -22.06 5.74
N VAL A 742 4.70 -23.11 5.83
CA VAL A 742 5.05 -24.40 6.45
C VAL A 742 5.84 -25.35 5.53
N GLY A 743 5.95 -25.02 4.24
CA GLY A 743 6.59 -25.85 3.21
C GLY A 743 5.71 -26.99 2.67
N GLY A 744 6.14 -27.62 1.57
CA GLY A 744 5.35 -28.61 0.82
C GLY A 744 5.12 -29.97 1.51
N GLY A 745 5.78 -30.24 2.64
CA GLY A 745 5.70 -31.50 3.39
C GLY A 745 5.48 -31.26 4.89
N ALA A 746 4.55 -30.38 5.23
CA ALA A 746 4.32 -29.93 6.60
C ALA A 746 3.91 -31.09 7.53
N SER A 747 4.76 -31.38 8.52
CA SER A 747 4.46 -32.37 9.57
C SER A 747 3.44 -31.84 10.59
N ALA A 748 2.74 -32.74 11.29
CA ALA A 748 1.81 -32.37 12.36
C ALA A 748 2.47 -31.52 13.47
N ASN A 749 3.75 -31.80 13.77
CA ASN A 749 4.54 -31.00 14.71
C ASN A 749 4.72 -29.57 14.18
N GLN A 750 5.15 -29.40 12.93
CA GLN A 750 5.31 -28.07 12.32
C GLN A 750 3.99 -27.27 12.28
N VAL A 751 2.87 -27.93 12.04
CA VAL A 751 1.54 -27.29 12.08
C VAL A 751 1.21 -26.83 13.51
N THR A 752 1.48 -27.64 14.52
CA THR A 752 1.26 -27.27 15.94
C THR A 752 2.11 -26.07 16.35
N GLU A 753 3.39 -26.09 15.99
CA GLU A 753 4.32 -24.98 16.27
C GLU A 753 3.88 -23.70 15.53
N ALA A 754 3.44 -23.82 14.28
CA ALA A 754 2.91 -22.70 13.51
C ALA A 754 1.68 -22.06 14.19
N PHE A 755 0.75 -22.87 14.70
CA PHE A 755 -0.39 -22.35 15.48
C PHE A 755 0.07 -21.63 16.75
N ARG A 756 1.03 -22.17 17.49
CA ARG A 756 1.55 -21.52 18.71
C ARG A 756 2.14 -20.15 18.40
N ILE A 757 2.92 -20.05 17.33
CA ILE A 757 3.55 -18.81 16.89
C ILE A 757 2.49 -17.78 16.49
N ILE A 758 1.48 -18.17 15.71
CA ILE A 758 0.39 -17.26 15.31
C ILE A 758 -0.38 -16.77 16.55
N LEU A 759 -0.70 -17.68 17.48
CA LEU A 759 -1.49 -17.37 18.68
C LEU A 759 -0.75 -16.57 19.74
N SER A 760 0.58 -16.46 19.64
CA SER A 760 1.35 -15.55 20.49
C SER A 760 1.06 -14.07 20.20
N ASP A 761 0.43 -13.76 19.06
CA ASP A 761 -0.10 -12.43 18.74
C ASP A 761 -1.53 -12.25 19.27
N ASP A 762 -1.71 -11.35 20.22
CA ASP A 762 -2.99 -11.05 20.86
C ASP A 762 -3.99 -10.34 19.92
N LYS A 763 -3.49 -9.75 18.83
CA LYS A 763 -4.31 -9.13 17.78
C LYS A 763 -5.00 -10.15 16.90
N VAL A 764 -4.57 -11.41 16.90
CA VAL A 764 -5.16 -12.43 16.03
C VAL A 764 -6.57 -12.79 16.54
N GLU A 765 -7.55 -12.62 15.66
CA GLU A 765 -8.97 -12.80 15.94
C GLU A 765 -9.58 -13.98 15.17
N ALA A 766 -8.94 -14.40 14.07
CA ALA A 766 -9.27 -15.61 13.32
C ALA A 766 -8.01 -16.18 12.67
N ILE A 767 -7.99 -17.49 12.38
CA ILE A 767 -6.90 -18.13 11.64
C ILE A 767 -7.41 -18.69 10.33
N PHE A 768 -6.77 -18.33 9.23
CA PHE A 768 -7.00 -18.90 7.91
C PHE A 768 -5.88 -19.88 7.55
N VAL A 769 -6.24 -21.17 7.55
CA VAL A 769 -5.40 -22.28 7.09
C VAL A 769 -5.73 -22.58 5.63
N ASN A 770 -4.74 -22.49 4.75
CA ASN A 770 -4.89 -22.82 3.34
C ASN A 770 -3.79 -23.79 2.91
N ILE A 771 -4.12 -25.07 2.76
CA ILE A 771 -3.14 -26.11 2.44
C ILE A 771 -3.53 -26.84 1.16
N PHE A 772 -2.61 -26.84 0.20
CA PHE A 772 -2.70 -27.68 -1.00
C PHE A 772 -1.88 -28.95 -0.76
N GLY A 773 -2.55 -30.05 -0.46
CA GLY A 773 -2.04 -31.40 -0.23
C GLY A 773 -1.40 -31.99 -1.49
N GLY A 774 -0.15 -31.59 -1.74
CA GLY A 774 0.70 -32.15 -2.79
C GLY A 774 1.08 -33.61 -2.48
N ILE A 775 2.09 -33.81 -1.61
CA ILE A 775 2.56 -35.15 -1.20
C ILE A 775 1.77 -35.71 0.00
N MET A 776 1.15 -34.83 0.79
CA MET A 776 0.39 -35.21 1.99
C MET A 776 -1.12 -35.27 1.72
N LYS A 777 -1.78 -36.26 2.32
CA LYS A 777 -3.23 -36.43 2.25
C LYS A 777 -3.94 -35.47 3.21
N CYS A 778 -5.09 -34.94 2.80
CA CYS A 778 -5.83 -33.92 3.52
C CYS A 778 -6.41 -34.42 4.86
N ASP A 779 -6.77 -35.70 4.96
CA ASP A 779 -7.23 -36.36 6.20
C ASP A 779 -6.16 -36.36 7.31
N VAL A 780 -4.90 -36.60 6.95
CA VAL A 780 -3.75 -36.52 7.86
C VAL A 780 -3.54 -35.07 8.32
N ILE A 781 -3.65 -34.12 7.41
CA ILE A 781 -3.50 -32.68 7.71
C ILE A 781 -4.63 -32.19 8.62
N ALA A 782 -5.88 -32.59 8.34
CA ALA A 782 -7.04 -32.26 9.16
C ALA A 782 -6.89 -32.83 10.58
N THR A 783 -6.44 -34.08 10.71
CA THR A 783 -6.13 -34.68 12.02
C THR A 783 -5.10 -33.83 12.79
N GLY A 784 -4.01 -33.43 12.12
CA GLY A 784 -2.99 -32.57 12.73
C GLY A 784 -3.52 -31.20 13.16
N ILE A 785 -4.41 -30.59 12.39
CA ILE A 785 -5.07 -29.31 12.75
C ILE A 785 -5.96 -29.50 13.99
N ILE A 786 -6.75 -30.58 14.05
CA ILE A 786 -7.64 -30.88 15.18
C ILE A 786 -6.83 -31.15 16.45
N GLU A 787 -5.74 -31.91 16.35
CA GLU A 787 -4.83 -32.19 17.48
C GLU A 787 -4.12 -30.93 17.98
N ALA A 788 -3.66 -30.06 17.08
CA ALA A 788 -3.09 -28.77 17.44
C ALA A 788 -4.13 -27.87 18.13
N ALA A 789 -5.35 -27.80 17.60
CA ALA A 789 -6.44 -27.03 18.18
C ALA A 789 -6.80 -27.50 19.59
N LYS A 790 -6.79 -28.81 19.81
CA LYS A 790 -7.02 -29.44 21.12
C LYS A 790 -5.90 -29.13 22.10
N THR A 791 -4.65 -29.34 21.69
CA THR A 791 -3.45 -29.18 22.53
C THR A 791 -3.25 -27.74 22.98
N LEU A 792 -3.48 -26.78 22.08
CA LEU A 792 -3.29 -25.36 22.34
C LEU A 792 -4.56 -24.67 22.88
N HIS A 793 -5.66 -25.42 23.06
CA HIS A 793 -6.95 -24.90 23.52
C HIS A 793 -7.43 -23.67 22.71
N ILE A 794 -7.36 -23.75 21.38
CA ILE A 794 -7.65 -22.63 20.49
C ILE A 794 -9.13 -22.23 20.61
N LYS A 795 -9.38 -20.97 20.99
CA LYS A 795 -10.74 -20.42 21.18
C LYS A 795 -11.25 -19.60 20.00
N ILE A 796 -10.32 -19.05 19.21
CA ILE A 796 -10.63 -18.24 18.04
C ILE A 796 -11.02 -19.16 16.86
N PRO A 797 -11.87 -18.68 15.93
CA PRO A 797 -12.30 -19.48 14.80
C PRO A 797 -11.17 -19.82 13.83
N ILE A 798 -11.19 -21.04 13.30
CA ILE A 798 -10.23 -21.52 12.29
C ILE A 798 -11.00 -21.77 11.00
N ILE A 799 -10.60 -21.09 9.92
CA ILE A 799 -11.13 -21.29 8.58
C ILE A 799 -10.12 -22.15 7.84
N VAL A 800 -10.55 -23.29 7.32
CA VAL A 800 -9.67 -24.29 6.72
C VAL A 800 -10.07 -24.53 5.28
N ARG A 801 -9.12 -24.35 4.37
CA ARG A 801 -9.26 -24.75 2.97
C ARG A 801 -8.21 -25.81 2.68
N LEU A 802 -8.65 -27.03 2.39
CA LEU A 802 -7.80 -28.16 2.01
C LEU A 802 -8.12 -28.58 0.58
N GLU A 803 -7.08 -28.80 -0.21
CA GLU A 803 -7.19 -29.42 -1.54
C GLU A 803 -6.18 -30.54 -1.68
N GLY A 804 -6.54 -31.61 -2.39
CA GLY A 804 -5.62 -32.71 -2.63
C GLY A 804 -6.29 -34.07 -2.49
N THR A 805 -5.54 -35.05 -2.02
CA THR A 805 -6.05 -36.41 -1.79
C THR A 805 -6.84 -36.48 -0.48
N ASN A 806 -7.97 -37.17 -0.46
CA ASN A 806 -8.83 -37.38 0.72
C ASN A 806 -9.44 -36.09 1.33
N VAL A 807 -9.86 -35.14 0.49
CA VAL A 807 -10.48 -33.88 0.96
C VAL A 807 -11.83 -34.14 1.63
N ASP A 808 -12.63 -35.04 1.10
CA ASP A 808 -13.96 -35.32 1.64
C ASP A 808 -13.88 -35.98 3.02
N GLU A 809 -12.97 -36.95 3.21
CA GLU A 809 -12.71 -37.52 4.54
C GLU A 809 -12.20 -36.46 5.52
N ALA A 810 -11.35 -35.54 5.07
CA ALA A 810 -10.85 -34.43 5.89
C ALA A 810 -11.98 -33.51 6.37
N LYS A 811 -12.95 -33.19 5.51
CA LYS A 811 -14.12 -32.39 5.88
C LYS A 811 -14.99 -33.10 6.91
N VAL A 812 -15.21 -34.41 6.75
CA VAL A 812 -15.96 -35.23 7.72
C VAL A 812 -15.25 -35.25 9.08
N LEU A 813 -13.92 -35.39 9.11
CA LEU A 813 -13.14 -35.33 10.35
C LEU A 813 -13.28 -33.97 11.05
N ILE A 814 -13.24 -32.88 10.28
CA ILE A 814 -13.40 -31.51 10.80
C ILE A 814 -14.82 -31.30 11.33
N ALA A 815 -15.86 -31.70 10.57
CA ALA A 815 -17.26 -31.53 10.95
C ALA A 815 -17.63 -32.33 12.22
N ASN A 816 -17.04 -33.50 12.40
CA ASN A 816 -17.21 -34.31 13.62
C ASN A 816 -16.37 -33.82 14.81
N SER A 817 -15.49 -32.83 14.60
CA SER A 817 -14.70 -32.26 15.69
C SER A 817 -15.54 -31.28 16.52
N SER A 818 -15.33 -31.24 17.84
CA SER A 818 -15.99 -30.27 18.72
C SER A 818 -15.38 -28.86 18.66
N PHE A 819 -14.49 -28.60 17.70
CA PHE A 819 -13.74 -27.34 17.58
C PHE A 819 -14.38 -26.42 16.54
N LYS A 820 -14.16 -25.11 16.70
CA LYS A 820 -14.69 -24.06 15.81
C LYS A 820 -13.88 -24.00 14.49
N ILE A 821 -13.90 -25.09 13.72
CA ILE A 821 -13.17 -25.24 12.47
C ILE A 821 -14.18 -25.27 11.33
N LEU A 822 -14.08 -24.31 10.41
CA LEU A 822 -14.96 -24.20 9.24
C LEU A 822 -14.21 -24.65 7.98
N PRO A 823 -14.59 -25.80 7.36
CA PRO A 823 -14.04 -26.18 6.08
C PRO A 823 -14.63 -25.32 4.95
N CYS A 824 -13.82 -24.96 3.97
CA CYS A 824 -14.23 -24.21 2.77
C CYS A 824 -13.62 -24.85 1.52
N ASP A 825 -14.31 -24.74 0.39
CA ASP A 825 -13.89 -25.36 -0.87
C ASP A 825 -13.00 -24.41 -1.67
N SER A 826 -13.52 -23.21 -1.93
CA SER A 826 -12.81 -22.24 -2.75
C SER A 826 -11.93 -21.33 -1.89
N LEU A 827 -10.79 -20.93 -2.47
CA LEU A 827 -9.86 -20.00 -1.83
C LEU A 827 -10.53 -18.64 -1.53
N GLY A 828 -11.38 -18.16 -2.45
CA GLY A 828 -12.09 -16.88 -2.30
C GLY A 828 -13.16 -16.90 -1.21
N GLU A 829 -13.91 -17.99 -1.10
CA GLU A 829 -14.89 -18.19 -0.02
C GLU A 829 -14.20 -18.24 1.35
N ALA A 830 -13.14 -19.03 1.47
CA ALA A 830 -12.38 -19.17 2.70
C ALA A 830 -11.80 -17.81 3.17
N ALA A 831 -11.24 -17.02 2.25
CA ALA A 831 -10.77 -15.67 2.56
C ALA A 831 -11.90 -14.76 3.05
N LYS A 832 -13.03 -14.72 2.31
CA LYS A 832 -14.22 -13.94 2.70
C LYS A 832 -14.76 -14.34 4.08
N MET A 833 -14.77 -15.64 4.38
CA MET A 833 -15.21 -16.15 5.67
C MET A 833 -14.24 -15.79 6.79
N ALA A 834 -12.93 -15.89 6.56
CA ALA A 834 -11.92 -15.49 7.53
C ALA A 834 -12.06 -14.01 7.91
N VAL A 835 -12.27 -13.12 6.92
CA VAL A 835 -12.51 -11.69 7.17
C VAL A 835 -13.78 -11.48 7.98
N LYS A 836 -14.92 -11.99 7.52
CA LYS A 836 -16.21 -11.82 8.22
C LYS A 836 -16.17 -12.29 9.67
N VAL A 837 -15.59 -13.46 9.90
CA VAL A 837 -15.51 -14.04 11.24
C VAL A 837 -14.58 -13.22 12.12
N SER A 838 -13.45 -12.73 11.58
CA SER A 838 -12.57 -11.81 12.32
C SER A 838 -13.30 -10.52 12.72
N GLU A 839 -14.11 -9.93 11.83
CA GLU A 839 -14.90 -8.72 12.14
C GLU A 839 -15.94 -8.97 13.24
N ILE A 840 -16.60 -10.13 13.22
CA ILE A 840 -17.55 -10.51 14.28
C ILE A 840 -16.83 -10.61 15.63
N VAL A 841 -15.68 -11.29 15.68
CA VAL A 841 -14.86 -11.40 16.88
C VAL A 841 -14.38 -10.02 17.35
N HIS A 842 -13.99 -9.15 16.42
CA HIS A 842 -13.57 -7.79 16.71
C HIS A 842 -14.67 -6.96 17.38
N ILE A 843 -15.89 -6.99 16.80
CA ILE A 843 -17.07 -6.31 17.34
C ILE A 843 -17.42 -6.86 18.72
N ALA A 844 -17.38 -8.18 18.89
CA ALA A 844 -17.63 -8.86 20.15
C ALA A 844 -16.66 -8.42 21.26
N LYS A 845 -15.34 -8.43 20.96
CA LYS A 845 -14.30 -7.93 21.87
C LYS A 845 -14.53 -6.47 22.24
N LYS A 846 -14.86 -5.61 21.27
CA LYS A 846 -15.13 -4.19 21.52
C LYS A 846 -16.38 -3.96 22.37
N ALA A 847 -17.37 -4.83 22.24
CA ALA A 847 -18.59 -4.81 23.03
C ALA A 847 -18.45 -5.54 24.39
N SER A 848 -17.31 -6.16 24.68
CA SER A 848 -17.10 -7.02 25.86
C SER A 848 -18.12 -8.17 25.96
N ILE A 849 -18.54 -8.72 24.81
CA ILE A 849 -19.51 -9.83 24.72
C ILE A 849 -18.77 -11.07 24.19
N ASP A 850 -19.08 -12.24 24.74
CA ASP A 850 -18.59 -13.51 24.21
C ASP A 850 -19.49 -14.01 23.07
N VAL A 851 -18.90 -14.48 21.97
CA VAL A 851 -19.64 -14.96 20.79
C VAL A 851 -19.42 -16.45 20.61
N LYS A 852 -20.53 -17.19 20.65
CA LYS A 852 -20.57 -18.61 20.33
C LYS A 852 -20.99 -18.77 18.87
N PHE A 853 -20.09 -19.29 18.04
CA PHE A 853 -20.37 -19.64 16.65
C PHE A 853 -21.02 -21.02 16.59
N GLU A 854 -22.16 -21.13 15.90
CA GLU A 854 -22.74 -22.39 15.44
C GLU A 854 -22.48 -22.47 13.93
N LEU A 855 -21.73 -23.49 13.51
CA LEU A 855 -21.33 -23.66 12.11
C LEU A 855 -22.32 -24.58 11.40
N PRO A 856 -22.66 -24.31 10.13
CA PRO A 856 -23.45 -25.24 9.33
C PRO A 856 -22.67 -26.54 9.10
N ILE A 857 -23.41 -27.64 8.98
CA ILE A 857 -22.88 -28.99 8.69
C ILE A 857 -22.40 -29.05 7.24
#